data_AF-A0AAJ7P9J9-F1
#
_entry.id   AF-A0AAJ7P9J9-F1
#
_cell.length_a   1.000
_cell.length_b   1.000
_cell.length_c   1.000
_cell.angle_alpha   90.00
_cell.angle_beta   90.00
_cell.angle_gamma   90.00
#
_symmetry.space_group_name_H-M   'P 1'
#
loop_
_entity.id
_entity.type
_entity.pdbx_description
1 polymer ?
#
loop_
_entity_poly.entity_id
_entity_poly.type
_entity_poly.pdbx_seq_one_letter_code
_entity_poly.pdbx_strand_id
1 'polypeptide(L)'
;MVATTTATSYETLISYSNTFQIPFVSPSFPYHTRIRQTKYGISMRPDYLPAILDLIQHYRWRQIVYIYDSDDGLLKLQNLYKLTTDDYKLEIIKVRRVTSSNEANKFLVDYDNETRDQLKHVVIDCEADLTREIIIKHVRHPIVGRRTFHFLLGGLIMDEFANNPAMEFGAVNITGFRLVANNSKAYEEVFTERSRQNWPDPKTKKITSEAALMYDGTRVVLNAFKQLLNEYPAIFAKNFRRGEVYNNNTRGIDCKREKIMPWEHGNEIFQRLRNVRIRGLSGNISFDQDGSRSHYTVDIVEVTVNSELTTIAEWSPQLGFVFSAPKYRRGQSDLGFKANKTYVVTSILEEPYLMKRKMEPGVNLTGNHQFEGYCKDLADLIAEKLTFTYELRLVKDGKYGGQSAESESGWNGMVGELIRNEADMAIAPLTITSARERVIDFTKPFMSLGISIMIKKPMKKKPGVFSFMNPLSREIWMCIIFAYVGVSVVLFLVSRFSPHEWRYEETFVGPTVSNDFSLYNSLWFSLGAFMQQGCDICPRSVSGRIVGGVWWFFTLIIISSYTANLAAFLTVERMVTPINSADDLAKQTEVEYGTLESSSTQDFFRKSKIAVYARMWEFMNTRKNVFTSTYEEGIQRVRESKGKYAFLMESTKNDYINERRPCNTMKVGGNLDAKGYGVGTPLGSSLRDQLNLAVLSFKENGDLARLQNKWWYDRSECKTGDANKESTQNELTLSNVAGCFYILIGGLVLAMVVALLEFCYKSRLEATRSKTTMYDAMKAKVRMSITGTQSGSGPGRNLGGHGEERARFHTPGPHLIGPEFIDDRISLNTHTQV
;
A
#
# COMPACT_ATOMS: atom_id res chain seq x y z
N MET A 1 -30.01 15.05 61.71
CA MET A 1 -28.90 15.90 61.25
C MET A 1 -28.69 15.66 59.76
N VAL A 2 -28.41 16.70 58.96
CA VAL A 2 -27.93 16.54 57.59
C VAL A 2 -26.55 17.20 57.50
N ALA A 3 -25.52 16.42 57.22
CA ALA A 3 -24.14 16.91 57.25
C ALA A 3 -23.27 16.10 56.29
N THR A 4 -22.25 16.74 55.71
CA THR A 4 -21.18 16.06 54.99
C THR A 4 -20.23 15.39 55.99
N THR A 5 -19.69 14.24 55.60
CA THR A 5 -18.77 13.47 56.46
C THR A 5 -17.46 13.23 55.75
N THR A 6 -16.35 13.58 56.39
CA THR A 6 -14.99 13.20 55.98
C THR A 6 -14.57 11.96 56.75
N ALA A 7 -13.49 11.29 56.34
CA ALA A 7 -12.98 10.10 57.06
C ALA A 7 -12.71 10.37 58.56
N THR A 8 -12.28 11.58 58.92
CA THR A 8 -12.00 11.97 60.31
C THR A 8 -13.26 12.35 61.09
N SER A 9 -14.22 13.05 60.46
CA SER A 9 -15.45 13.47 61.15
C SER A 9 -16.48 12.35 61.26
N TYR A 10 -16.46 11.38 60.35
CA TYR A 10 -17.40 10.26 60.30
C TYR A 10 -17.39 9.43 61.58
N GLU A 11 -16.21 9.02 62.07
CA GLU A 11 -16.08 8.24 63.31
C GLU A 11 -16.69 8.97 64.51
N THR A 12 -16.48 10.29 64.58
CA THR A 12 -17.06 11.13 65.64
C THR A 12 -18.58 11.17 65.50
N LEU A 13 -19.09 11.45 64.30
CA LEU A 13 -20.53 11.56 64.06
C LEU A 13 -21.28 10.25 64.31
N ILE A 14 -20.71 9.10 63.94
CA ILE A 14 -21.31 7.79 64.26
C ILE A 14 -21.32 7.56 65.76
N SER A 15 -20.22 7.85 66.45
CA SER A 15 -20.13 7.66 67.90
C SER A 15 -21.22 8.45 68.61
N TYR A 16 -21.40 9.72 68.25
CA TYR A 16 -22.47 10.57 68.81
C TYR A 16 -23.87 10.10 68.37
N SER A 17 -24.07 9.79 67.09
CA SER A 17 -25.36 9.35 66.56
C SER A 17 -25.84 8.05 67.22
N ASN A 18 -24.96 7.06 67.37
CA ASN A 18 -25.26 5.79 68.01
C ASN A 18 -25.52 5.94 69.51
N THR A 19 -24.82 6.87 70.18
CA THR A 19 -24.91 7.08 71.63
C THR A 19 -26.15 7.88 72.01
N PHE A 20 -26.44 8.98 71.31
CA PHE A 20 -27.58 9.86 71.59
C PHE A 20 -28.84 9.50 70.78
N GLN A 21 -28.79 8.45 69.95
CA GLN A 21 -29.88 8.03 69.06
C GLN A 21 -30.36 9.16 68.15
N ILE A 22 -29.43 9.96 67.62
CA ILE A 22 -29.75 11.09 66.74
C ILE A 22 -29.57 10.64 65.29
N PRO A 23 -30.65 10.54 64.49
CA PRO A 23 -30.55 10.14 63.10
C PRO A 23 -29.74 11.15 62.28
N PHE A 24 -28.83 10.66 61.45
CA PHE A 24 -28.05 11.49 60.54
C PHE A 24 -28.14 11.00 59.10
N VAL A 25 -28.27 11.95 58.18
CA VAL A 25 -28.28 11.71 56.73
C VAL A 25 -27.05 12.41 56.15
N SER A 26 -26.21 11.66 55.45
CA SER A 26 -25.04 12.22 54.75
C SER A 26 -25.18 12.01 53.26
N PRO A 27 -24.72 12.97 52.42
CA PRO A 27 -24.58 12.72 50.99
C PRO A 27 -23.66 11.54 50.71
N SER A 28 -22.68 11.26 51.58
CA SER A 28 -21.76 10.13 51.41
C SER A 28 -21.08 9.70 52.70
N PHE A 29 -21.05 8.40 52.96
CA PHE A 29 -20.13 7.84 53.95
C PHE A 29 -18.77 7.52 53.32
N PRO A 30 -17.65 7.63 54.06
CA PRO A 30 -16.37 7.17 53.59
C PRO A 30 -16.36 5.62 53.53
N TYR A 31 -15.58 5.05 52.62
CA TYR A 31 -15.49 3.60 52.48
C TYR A 31 -14.66 3.01 53.62
N HIS A 32 -15.26 2.66 54.75
CA HIS A 32 -14.54 2.13 55.91
C HIS A 32 -14.43 0.59 55.93
N THR A 33 -13.35 0.11 56.54
CA THR A 33 -13.32 -1.24 57.14
C THR A 33 -14.37 -1.26 58.26
N ARG A 34 -15.20 -2.31 58.32
CA ARG A 34 -16.42 -2.44 59.16
C ARG A 34 -16.18 -2.44 60.68
N ILE A 35 -15.34 -1.56 61.22
CA ILE A 35 -14.99 -1.53 62.65
C ILE A 35 -16.16 -1.00 63.49
N ARG A 36 -16.96 -0.04 62.97
CA ARG A 36 -18.19 0.45 63.61
C ARG A 36 -19.30 0.69 62.58
N GLN A 37 -20.38 -0.09 62.64
CA GLN A 37 -21.56 0.11 61.81
C GLN A 37 -22.43 1.27 62.34
N THR A 38 -23.07 1.99 61.41
CA THR A 38 -23.99 3.09 61.72
C THR A 38 -25.36 2.54 62.07
N LYS A 39 -25.83 2.73 63.31
CA LYS A 39 -27.18 2.29 63.71
C LYS A 39 -28.27 3.32 63.39
N TYR A 40 -27.89 4.59 63.33
CA TYR A 40 -28.79 5.73 63.10
C TYR A 40 -28.32 6.61 61.93
N GLY A 41 -27.58 6.02 60.98
CA GLY A 41 -27.03 6.72 59.81
C GLY A 41 -27.71 6.30 58.52
N ILE A 42 -27.88 7.26 57.60
CA ILE A 42 -28.32 7.02 56.24
C ILE A 42 -27.32 7.61 55.25
N SER A 43 -26.82 6.75 54.34
CA SER A 43 -25.94 7.14 53.24
C SER A 43 -26.75 7.35 51.97
N MET A 44 -26.67 8.54 51.37
CA MET A 44 -27.31 8.82 50.09
C MET A 44 -26.49 8.31 48.89
N ARG A 45 -25.16 8.21 49.03
CA ARG A 45 -24.26 7.68 48.00
C ARG A 45 -24.44 6.15 47.89
N PRO A 46 -24.77 5.63 46.71
CA PRO A 46 -24.83 4.19 46.49
C PRO A 46 -23.44 3.54 46.48
N ASP A 47 -23.38 2.23 46.72
CA ASP A 47 -22.15 1.46 46.58
C ASP A 47 -21.90 1.09 45.11
N TYR A 48 -21.18 1.93 44.38
CA TYR A 48 -20.92 1.72 42.95
C TYR A 48 -19.61 0.95 42.68
N LEU A 49 -18.88 0.49 43.71
CA LEU A 49 -17.63 -0.26 43.52
C LEU A 49 -17.83 -1.57 42.73
N PRO A 50 -18.90 -2.36 42.94
CA PRO A 50 -19.15 -3.54 42.11
C PRO A 50 -19.33 -3.19 40.63
N ALA A 51 -19.91 -2.03 40.30
CA ALA A 51 -20.05 -1.56 38.93
C ALA A 51 -18.68 -1.29 38.26
N ILE A 52 -17.70 -0.80 39.03
CA ILE A 52 -16.33 -0.60 38.55
C ILE A 52 -15.68 -1.95 38.22
N LEU A 53 -15.81 -2.92 39.12
CA LEU A 53 -15.24 -4.24 38.92
C LEU A 53 -15.87 -4.95 37.73
N ASP A 54 -17.20 -4.95 37.64
CA ASP A 54 -17.92 -5.54 36.50
C ASP A 54 -17.46 -4.88 35.19
N LEU A 55 -17.18 -3.56 35.18
CA LEU A 55 -16.79 -2.84 33.96
C LEU A 55 -15.36 -3.20 33.55
N ILE A 56 -14.46 -3.33 34.52
CA ILE A 56 -13.10 -3.84 34.33
C ILE A 56 -13.13 -5.27 33.76
N GLN A 57 -14.02 -6.12 34.28
CA GLN A 57 -14.22 -7.48 33.77
C GLN A 57 -14.80 -7.46 32.34
N HIS A 58 -15.77 -6.58 32.08
CA HIS A 58 -16.36 -6.40 30.75
C HIS A 58 -15.32 -6.01 29.70
N TYR A 59 -14.44 -5.06 30.03
CA TYR A 59 -13.31 -4.68 29.17
C TYR A 59 -12.16 -5.70 29.17
N ARG A 60 -12.24 -6.76 29.97
CA ARG A 60 -11.21 -7.81 30.10
C ARG A 60 -9.84 -7.27 30.53
N TRP A 61 -9.83 -6.25 31.38
CA TRP A 61 -8.60 -5.63 31.89
C TRP A 61 -7.93 -6.50 32.96
N ARG A 62 -6.90 -7.25 32.58
CA ARG A 62 -6.13 -8.07 33.54
C ARG A 62 -5.20 -7.24 34.43
N GLN A 63 -4.73 -6.12 33.90
CA GLN A 63 -3.72 -5.28 34.51
C GLN A 63 -4.16 -3.82 34.49
N ILE A 64 -4.10 -3.16 35.66
CA ILE A 64 -4.46 -1.75 35.82
C ILE A 64 -3.39 -0.96 36.57
N VAL A 65 -3.35 0.34 36.29
CA VAL A 65 -2.63 1.36 37.06
C VAL A 65 -3.67 2.19 37.81
N TYR A 66 -3.47 2.38 39.13
CA TYR A 66 -4.42 3.11 39.97
C TYR A 66 -3.83 4.43 40.48
N ILE A 67 -4.49 5.54 40.17
CA ILE A 67 -4.10 6.90 40.57
C ILE A 67 -5.17 7.46 41.50
N TYR A 68 -4.78 8.02 42.64
CA TYR A 68 -5.71 8.55 43.64
C TYR A 68 -5.15 9.78 44.37
N ASP A 69 -6.01 10.59 45.00
CA ASP A 69 -5.61 11.80 45.75
C ASP A 69 -5.89 11.72 47.28
N SER A 70 -6.98 11.05 47.65
CA SER A 70 -7.55 11.02 48.99
C SER A 70 -7.40 9.67 49.70
N ASP A 71 -7.52 9.67 51.03
CA ASP A 71 -7.43 8.43 51.82
C ASP A 71 -8.64 7.49 51.54
N ASP A 72 -9.80 8.06 51.15
CA ASP A 72 -10.97 7.31 50.69
C ASP A 72 -10.66 6.51 49.42
N GLY A 73 -9.88 7.07 48.49
CA GLY A 73 -9.50 6.38 47.26
C GLY A 73 -8.64 5.15 47.48
N LEU A 74 -7.78 5.15 48.51
CA LEU A 74 -7.03 3.96 48.90
C LEU A 74 -7.94 2.87 49.48
N LEU A 75 -8.95 3.25 50.27
CA LEU A 75 -9.90 2.29 50.85
C LEU A 75 -10.82 1.68 49.77
N LYS A 76 -11.25 2.47 48.79
CA LYS A 76 -11.94 1.96 47.60
C LYS A 76 -11.09 0.92 46.86
N LEU A 77 -9.80 1.17 46.67
CA LEU A 77 -8.89 0.21 46.05
C LEU A 77 -8.81 -1.10 46.84
N GLN A 78 -8.70 -1.03 48.17
CA GLN A 78 -8.71 -2.22 49.03
C GLN A 78 -10.01 -3.01 48.92
N ASN A 79 -11.16 -2.33 48.87
CA ASN A 79 -12.45 -2.97 48.70
C ASN A 79 -12.62 -3.56 47.30
N LEU A 80 -12.16 -2.87 46.26
CA LEU A 80 -12.14 -3.38 44.89
C LEU A 80 -11.32 -4.67 44.80
N TYR A 81 -10.16 -4.71 45.47
CA TYR A 81 -9.33 -5.92 45.53
C TYR A 81 -10.03 -7.08 46.26
N LYS A 82 -10.74 -6.81 47.35
CA LYS A 82 -11.54 -7.82 48.07
C LYS A 82 -12.72 -8.37 47.27
N LEU A 83 -13.26 -7.57 46.34
CA LEU A 83 -14.36 -7.97 45.46
C LEU A 83 -13.89 -8.86 44.30
N THR A 84 -12.58 -8.97 44.05
CA THR A 84 -12.04 -9.88 43.03
C THR A 84 -12.33 -11.34 43.41
N THR A 85 -12.78 -12.12 42.44
CA THR A 85 -13.08 -13.55 42.60
C THR A 85 -11.90 -14.41 42.17
N ASP A 86 -11.86 -15.68 42.60
CA ASP A 86 -10.81 -16.62 42.18
C ASP A 86 -10.76 -16.81 40.64
N ASP A 87 -11.93 -16.68 39.97
CA ASP A 87 -12.06 -16.77 38.51
C ASP A 87 -11.49 -15.55 37.76
N TYR A 88 -11.43 -14.37 38.42
CA TYR A 88 -10.92 -13.14 37.83
C TYR A 88 -10.01 -12.38 38.79
N LYS A 89 -8.70 -12.68 38.67
CA LYS A 89 -7.66 -11.99 39.45
C LYS A 89 -7.19 -10.74 38.72
N LEU A 90 -7.55 -9.57 39.25
CA LEU A 90 -7.09 -8.26 38.79
C LEU A 90 -5.69 -7.97 39.34
N GLU A 91 -4.73 -7.73 38.45
CA GLU A 91 -3.37 -7.35 38.83
C GLU A 91 -3.22 -5.82 38.80
N ILE A 92 -2.75 -5.24 39.90
CA ILE A 92 -2.50 -3.80 40.00
C ILE A 92 -0.99 -3.59 39.83
N ILE A 93 -0.57 -3.07 38.67
CA ILE A 93 0.85 -2.93 38.32
C ILE A 93 1.50 -1.82 39.15
N LYS A 94 0.88 -0.64 39.15
CA LYS A 94 1.39 0.55 39.86
C LYS A 94 0.24 1.28 40.54
N VAL A 95 0.51 1.77 41.74
CA VAL A 95 -0.39 2.59 42.55
C VAL A 95 0.32 3.89 42.89
N ARG A 96 -0.32 5.04 42.61
CA ARG A 96 0.28 6.35 42.87
C ARG A 96 -0.71 7.31 43.52
N ARG A 97 -0.35 7.83 44.70
CA ARG A 97 -1.00 9.02 45.27
C ARG A 97 -0.48 10.26 44.55
N VAL A 98 -1.37 11.12 44.07
CA VAL A 98 -1.03 12.36 43.37
C VAL A 98 -1.64 13.56 44.06
N THR A 99 -0.89 14.66 44.09
CA THR A 99 -1.36 15.95 44.64
C THR A 99 -1.49 17.03 43.57
N SER A 100 -0.84 16.83 42.42
CA SER A 100 -0.84 17.78 41.31
C SER A 100 -0.90 17.08 39.96
N SER A 101 -1.45 17.78 38.97
CA SER A 101 -1.55 17.29 37.59
C SER A 101 -0.18 17.11 36.91
N ASN A 102 0.85 17.84 37.34
CA ASN A 102 2.24 17.68 36.85
C ASN A 102 2.87 16.36 37.32
N GLU A 103 2.67 16.02 38.60
CA GLU A 103 3.19 14.78 39.18
C GLU A 103 2.58 13.56 38.51
N ALA A 104 1.26 13.57 38.32
CA ALA A 104 0.54 12.52 37.60
C ALA A 104 1.01 12.39 36.15
N ASN A 105 1.18 13.51 35.42
CA ASN A 105 1.63 13.46 34.03
C ASN A 105 3.06 12.91 33.93
N LYS A 106 3.98 13.32 34.82
CA LYS A 106 5.34 12.77 34.86
C LYS A 106 5.30 11.25 35.05
N PHE A 107 4.50 10.77 36.00
CA PHE A 107 4.33 9.33 36.24
C PHE A 107 3.78 8.59 35.00
N LEU A 108 2.81 9.15 34.30
CA LEU A 108 2.26 8.56 33.07
C LEU A 108 3.29 8.54 31.92
N VAL A 109 4.10 9.58 31.79
CA VAL A 109 5.19 9.66 30.79
C VAL A 109 6.27 8.61 31.09
N ASP A 110 6.69 8.50 32.35
CA ASP A 110 7.69 7.52 32.78
C ASP A 110 7.18 6.09 32.52
N TYR A 111 5.90 5.84 32.79
CA TYR A 111 5.26 4.56 32.48
C TYR A 111 5.12 4.28 30.98
N ASP A 112 4.83 5.30 30.16
CA ASP A 112 4.78 5.15 28.70
C ASP A 112 6.15 4.82 28.10
N ASN A 113 7.21 5.41 28.64
CA ASN A 113 8.59 5.11 28.20
C ASN A 113 8.99 3.65 28.49
N GLU A 114 8.55 3.09 29.63
CA GLU A 114 8.79 1.68 29.97
C GLU A 114 7.99 0.71 29.09
N THR A 115 6.79 1.10 28.63
CA THR A 115 5.81 0.19 28.02
C THR A 115 5.23 0.71 26.69
N ARG A 116 6.08 1.32 25.86
CA ARG A 116 5.67 2.14 24.70
C ARG A 116 4.62 1.54 23.76
N ASP A 117 4.71 0.24 23.50
CA ASP A 117 3.81 -0.46 22.54
C ASP A 117 2.64 -1.21 23.19
N GLN A 118 2.49 -1.16 24.52
CA GLN A 118 1.40 -1.84 25.24
C GLN A 118 0.19 -0.94 25.47
N LEU A 119 -0.99 -1.55 25.51
CA LEU A 119 -2.23 -0.91 25.95
C LEU A 119 -2.19 -0.71 27.47
N LYS A 120 -2.52 0.50 27.90
CA LYS A 120 -2.36 0.97 29.28
C LYS A 120 -3.73 1.32 29.83
N HIS A 121 -4.15 0.56 30.82
CA HIS A 121 -5.43 0.76 31.50
C HIS A 121 -5.19 1.52 32.80
N VAL A 122 -5.73 2.73 32.90
CA VAL A 122 -5.49 3.63 34.02
C VAL A 122 -6.81 3.97 34.69
N VAL A 123 -6.95 3.64 35.97
CA VAL A 123 -8.07 4.04 36.81
C VAL A 123 -7.67 5.29 37.58
N ILE A 124 -8.42 6.38 37.41
CA ILE A 124 -8.20 7.65 38.10
C ILE A 124 -9.36 7.87 39.09
N ASP A 125 -9.03 7.88 40.37
CA ASP A 125 -9.94 8.17 41.49
C ASP A 125 -9.46 9.42 42.23
N CYS A 126 -9.66 10.55 41.56
CA CYS A 126 -9.35 11.89 42.07
C CYS A 126 -10.58 12.79 41.95
N GLU A 127 -10.52 13.97 42.56
CA GLU A 127 -11.51 15.03 42.36
C GLU A 127 -11.67 15.38 40.85
N ALA A 128 -12.85 15.84 40.46
CA ALA A 128 -13.20 16.10 39.06
C ALA A 128 -12.23 17.09 38.39
N ASP A 129 -11.81 18.12 39.12
CA ASP A 129 -10.93 19.16 38.59
C ASP A 129 -9.50 18.67 38.37
N LEU A 130 -8.94 17.94 39.35
CA LEU A 130 -7.62 17.35 39.23
C LEU A 130 -7.58 16.29 38.12
N THR A 131 -8.58 15.40 38.06
CA THR A 131 -8.73 14.39 37.00
C THR A 131 -8.71 15.03 35.62
N ARG A 132 -9.44 16.15 35.46
CA ARG A 132 -9.49 16.90 34.20
C ARG A 132 -8.12 17.42 33.82
N GLU A 133 -7.42 18.09 34.74
CA GLU A 133 -6.09 18.62 34.46
C GLU A 133 -5.06 17.53 34.09
N ILE A 134 -5.14 16.36 34.73
CA ILE A 134 -4.27 15.20 34.45
C ILE A 134 -4.46 14.77 32.99
N ILE A 135 -5.70 14.52 32.58
CA ILE A 135 -6.02 14.06 31.22
C ILE A 135 -5.64 15.13 30.19
N ILE A 136 -5.88 16.40 30.48
CA ILE A 136 -5.51 17.51 29.59
C ILE A 136 -4.00 17.56 29.34
N LYS A 137 -3.20 17.49 30.42
CA LYS A 137 -1.74 17.51 30.30
C LYS A 137 -1.23 16.28 29.54
N HIS A 138 -1.85 15.12 29.77
CA HIS A 138 -1.52 13.90 29.07
C HIS A 138 -1.81 14.01 27.56
N VAL A 139 -3.00 14.46 27.16
CA VAL A 139 -3.40 14.62 25.75
C VAL A 139 -2.53 15.64 25.03
N ARG A 140 -2.16 16.74 25.71
CA ARG A 140 -1.30 17.79 25.15
C ARG A 140 0.17 17.39 25.03
N HIS A 141 0.60 16.27 25.62
CA HIS A 141 1.99 15.86 25.57
C HIS A 141 2.38 15.34 24.17
N PRO A 142 3.43 15.87 23.52
CA PRO A 142 3.76 15.55 22.13
C PRO A 142 4.33 14.13 21.93
N ILE A 143 4.90 13.53 22.98
CA ILE A 143 5.63 12.25 22.90
C ILE A 143 4.75 11.05 23.24
N VAL A 144 3.71 11.23 24.06
CA VAL A 144 2.95 10.12 24.65
C VAL A 144 1.88 9.60 23.69
N GLY A 145 1.81 8.28 23.56
CA GLY A 145 0.88 7.63 22.63
C GLY A 145 -0.58 7.75 23.06
N ARG A 146 -1.33 8.74 22.55
CA ARG A 146 -2.76 8.95 22.89
C ARG A 146 -3.63 7.69 22.73
N ARG A 147 -3.42 6.91 21.66
CA ARG A 147 -4.21 5.70 21.35
C ARG A 147 -3.86 4.47 22.20
N THR A 148 -2.79 4.53 23.00
CA THR A 148 -2.41 3.39 23.85
C THR A 148 -3.02 3.47 25.25
N PHE A 149 -3.64 4.58 25.63
CA PHE A 149 -4.24 4.77 26.95
C PHE A 149 -5.76 4.65 26.91
N HIS A 150 -6.30 3.95 27.90
CA HIS A 150 -7.73 3.95 28.22
C HIS A 150 -7.90 4.34 29.69
N PHE A 151 -8.55 5.48 29.92
CA PHE A 151 -8.83 6.00 31.26
C PHE A 151 -10.22 5.59 31.74
N LEU A 152 -10.28 5.06 32.95
CA LEU A 152 -11.51 4.81 33.70
C LEU A 152 -11.57 5.78 34.89
N LEU A 153 -12.61 6.61 34.93
CA LEU A 153 -12.84 7.50 36.07
C LEU A 153 -13.53 6.70 37.17
N GLY A 154 -12.83 6.52 38.29
CA GLY A 154 -13.27 5.73 39.43
C GLY A 154 -14.33 6.40 40.31
N GLY A 155 -14.70 7.65 40.05
CA GLY A 155 -15.72 8.40 40.79
C GLY A 155 -16.98 8.70 39.98
N LEU A 156 -18.04 9.14 40.67
CA LEU A 156 -19.29 9.64 40.07
C LEU A 156 -19.17 11.08 39.53
N ILE A 157 -18.04 11.37 38.86
CA ILE A 157 -17.59 12.73 38.52
C ILE A 157 -17.79 13.09 37.05
N MET A 158 -18.43 12.23 36.24
CA MET A 158 -18.40 12.37 34.79
C MET A 158 -19.05 13.67 34.28
N ASP A 159 -20.11 14.14 34.92
CA ASP A 159 -20.77 15.39 34.54
C ASP A 159 -19.97 16.63 34.90
N GLU A 160 -19.26 16.59 36.03
CA GLU A 160 -18.36 17.65 36.51
C GLU A 160 -17.12 17.74 35.64
N PHE A 161 -16.55 16.59 35.30
CA PHE A 161 -15.43 16.46 34.36
C PHE A 161 -15.74 17.13 33.01
N ALA A 162 -16.96 16.96 32.48
CA ALA A 162 -17.38 17.45 31.16
C ALA A 162 -17.94 18.90 31.12
N ASN A 163 -17.83 19.69 32.20
CA ASN A 163 -18.48 21.01 32.32
C ASN A 163 -17.85 22.13 31.43
N ASN A 164 -16.87 21.84 30.57
CA ASN A 164 -16.28 22.81 29.65
C ASN A 164 -16.17 22.28 28.21
N PRO A 165 -16.88 22.86 27.22
CA PRO A 165 -16.94 22.39 25.84
C PRO A 165 -15.72 22.77 24.98
N ALA A 166 -14.74 23.50 25.52
CA ALA A 166 -13.66 24.11 24.73
C ALA A 166 -12.50 23.18 24.34
N MET A 167 -12.58 21.86 24.56
CA MET A 167 -11.41 20.99 24.34
C MET A 167 -11.72 19.59 23.79
N GLU A 168 -10.99 19.26 22.73
CA GLU A 168 -10.96 17.95 22.07
C GLU A 168 -10.13 16.98 22.92
N PHE A 169 -10.79 16.04 23.61
CA PHE A 169 -10.12 14.92 24.30
C PHE A 169 -9.64 13.85 23.31
N GLY A 170 -9.23 14.28 22.11
CA GLY A 170 -9.07 13.46 20.92
C GLY A 170 -8.31 12.14 21.13
N ALA A 171 -8.82 11.10 20.48
CA ALA A 171 -8.21 9.76 20.32
C ALA A 171 -7.85 8.98 21.60
N VAL A 172 -8.31 9.40 22.78
CA VAL A 172 -8.16 8.68 24.05
C VAL A 172 -9.52 8.14 24.50
N ASN A 173 -9.58 6.86 24.87
CA ASN A 173 -10.81 6.26 25.41
C ASN A 173 -10.97 6.68 26.88
N ILE A 174 -12.06 7.38 27.19
CA ILE A 174 -12.39 7.81 28.55
C ILE A 174 -13.77 7.29 28.91
N THR A 175 -13.83 6.51 29.96
CA THR A 175 -15.06 5.88 30.48
C THR A 175 -15.24 6.27 31.93
N GLY A 176 -16.48 6.45 32.37
CA GLY A 176 -16.77 6.85 33.74
C GLY A 176 -18.23 6.62 34.11
N PHE A 177 -18.57 7.00 35.34
CA PHE A 177 -19.88 6.74 35.93
C PHE A 177 -20.65 8.04 36.14
N ARG A 178 -21.95 7.99 35.89
CA ARG A 178 -22.88 9.10 36.11
C ARG A 178 -24.07 8.62 36.93
N LEU A 179 -24.41 9.38 37.97
CA LEU A 179 -25.56 9.10 38.83
C LEU A 179 -26.79 9.93 38.47
N VAL A 180 -26.61 11.16 37.96
CA VAL A 180 -27.71 12.09 37.68
C VAL A 180 -28.13 11.95 36.21
N ALA A 181 -29.39 11.60 35.99
CA ALA A 181 -29.94 11.51 34.65
C ALA A 181 -30.46 12.87 34.17
N ASN A 182 -29.71 13.51 33.26
CA ASN A 182 -30.03 14.85 32.72
C ASN A 182 -31.39 14.95 31.99
N ASN A 183 -31.93 13.82 31.52
CA ASN A 183 -33.23 13.77 30.81
C ASN A 183 -34.41 13.39 31.72
N SER A 184 -34.22 13.41 33.04
CA SER A 184 -35.31 13.07 33.97
C SER A 184 -36.21 14.27 34.22
N LYS A 185 -37.52 14.02 34.36
CA LYS A 185 -38.50 15.06 34.74
C LYS A 185 -38.11 15.79 36.02
N ALA A 186 -37.57 15.06 37.00
CA ALA A 186 -37.08 15.64 38.24
C ALA A 186 -35.92 16.63 38.02
N TYR A 187 -35.03 16.34 37.07
CA TYR A 187 -33.95 17.27 36.68
C TYR A 187 -34.52 18.50 35.98
N GLU A 188 -35.48 18.34 35.06
CA GLU A 188 -36.16 19.45 34.38
C GLU A 188 -36.94 20.36 35.34
N GLU A 189 -37.65 19.79 36.31
CA GLU A 189 -38.37 20.53 37.37
C GLU A 189 -37.40 21.37 38.21
N VAL A 190 -36.30 20.77 38.70
CA VAL A 190 -35.29 21.50 39.47
C VAL A 190 -34.61 22.56 38.63
N PHE A 191 -34.34 22.30 37.34
CA PHE A 191 -33.68 23.26 36.46
C PHE A 191 -34.61 24.43 36.06
N THR A 192 -35.91 24.17 35.88
CA THR A 192 -36.90 25.22 35.62
C THR A 192 -37.15 26.06 36.87
N GLU A 193 -37.17 25.48 38.07
CA GLU A 193 -37.14 26.26 39.32
C GLU A 193 -35.83 27.03 39.50
N ARG A 194 -34.68 26.43 39.15
CA ARG A 194 -33.34 27.06 39.16
C ARG A 194 -33.26 28.29 38.27
N SER A 195 -33.99 28.33 37.15
CA SER A 195 -34.08 29.52 36.29
C SER A 195 -34.91 30.68 36.88
N ARG A 196 -35.75 30.41 37.91
CA ARG A 196 -36.62 31.42 38.54
C ARG A 196 -35.99 32.11 39.75
N GLN A 197 -35.00 31.49 40.41
CA GLN A 197 -34.29 32.06 41.55
C GLN A 197 -32.81 32.30 41.17
N ASN A 198 -32.36 33.56 41.24
CA ASN A 198 -30.97 33.97 40.98
C ASN A 198 -29.98 33.24 41.90
N TRP A 199 -29.48 32.09 41.46
CA TRP A 199 -28.40 31.34 42.13
C TRP A 199 -27.02 31.92 41.78
N PRO A 200 -25.97 31.64 42.59
CA PRO A 200 -24.70 32.37 42.53
C PRO A 200 -23.81 32.13 41.30
N ASP A 201 -24.19 31.30 40.33
CA ASP A 201 -23.42 31.18 39.08
C ASP A 201 -24.28 30.74 37.87
N PRO A 202 -24.61 31.66 36.94
CA PRO A 202 -25.36 31.35 35.71
C PRO A 202 -24.57 30.51 34.70
N LYS A 203 -23.27 30.28 34.90
CA LYS A 203 -22.39 29.64 33.91
C LYS A 203 -22.39 28.11 33.97
N THR A 204 -22.79 27.49 35.08
CA THR A 204 -22.74 26.03 35.25
C THR A 204 -24.05 25.37 34.82
N LYS A 205 -24.09 24.79 33.62
CA LYS A 205 -25.28 24.11 33.06
C LYS A 205 -25.60 22.76 33.73
N LYS A 206 -24.72 22.22 34.57
CA LYS A 206 -24.84 20.89 35.20
C LYS A 206 -24.83 20.95 36.73
N ILE A 207 -25.36 19.91 37.38
CA ILE A 207 -25.40 19.74 38.84
C ILE A 207 -24.38 18.66 39.22
N THR A 208 -23.57 18.90 40.26
CA THR A 208 -22.61 17.91 40.77
C THR A 208 -23.31 16.73 41.42
N SER A 209 -22.68 15.57 41.41
CA SER A 209 -23.26 14.35 42.01
C SER A 209 -23.52 14.55 43.50
N GLU A 210 -22.61 15.21 44.22
CA GLU A 210 -22.73 15.49 45.64
C GLU A 210 -23.86 16.48 45.95
N ALA A 211 -24.02 17.53 45.15
CA ALA A 211 -25.13 18.47 45.31
C ALA A 211 -26.48 17.79 45.07
N ALA A 212 -26.57 16.92 44.06
CA ALA A 212 -27.77 16.13 43.79
C ALA A 212 -28.12 15.19 44.96
N LEU A 213 -27.12 14.52 45.55
CA LEU A 213 -27.29 13.66 46.72
C LEU A 213 -27.73 14.44 47.96
N MET A 214 -27.21 15.65 48.17
CA MET A 214 -27.62 16.52 49.27
C MET A 214 -29.06 16.99 49.09
N TYR A 215 -29.44 17.41 47.88
CA TYR A 215 -30.81 17.78 47.54
C TYR A 215 -31.77 16.62 47.81
N ASP A 216 -31.46 15.43 47.31
CA ASP A 216 -32.25 14.23 47.54
C ASP A 216 -32.32 13.86 49.03
N GLY A 217 -31.23 14.04 49.78
CA GLY A 217 -31.17 13.80 51.22
C GLY A 217 -32.15 14.69 52.00
N THR A 218 -32.29 15.97 51.63
CA THR A 218 -33.29 16.85 52.26
C THR A 218 -34.72 16.41 51.95
N ARG A 219 -34.98 15.89 50.75
CA ARG A 219 -36.30 15.35 50.38
C ARG A 219 -36.64 14.07 51.14
N VAL A 220 -35.66 13.21 51.41
CA VAL A 220 -35.83 12.03 52.27
C VAL A 220 -36.23 12.46 53.68
N VAL A 221 -35.53 13.43 54.25
CA VAL A 221 -35.85 13.99 55.58
C VAL A 221 -37.26 14.58 55.61
N LEU A 222 -37.60 15.41 54.62
CA LEU A 222 -38.93 16.02 54.52
C LEU A 222 -40.05 14.97 54.41
N ASN A 223 -39.87 13.94 53.59
CA ASN A 223 -40.88 12.89 53.42
C ASN A 223 -41.04 12.08 54.71
N ALA A 224 -39.94 11.72 55.38
CA ALA A 224 -39.99 11.02 56.66
C ALA A 224 -40.75 11.80 57.72
N PHE A 225 -40.48 13.11 57.86
CA PHE A 225 -41.21 13.96 58.80
C PHE A 225 -42.67 14.16 58.39
N LYS A 226 -42.97 14.28 57.09
CA LYS A 226 -44.36 14.36 56.60
C LYS A 226 -45.15 13.10 56.96
N GLN A 227 -44.58 11.92 56.76
CA GLN A 227 -45.20 10.65 57.15
C GLN A 227 -45.40 10.58 58.67
N LEU A 228 -44.39 10.96 59.45
CA LEU A 228 -44.44 10.95 60.90
C LEU A 228 -45.51 11.90 61.45
N LEU A 229 -45.58 13.13 60.95
CA LEU A 229 -46.54 14.15 61.40
C LEU A 229 -47.97 13.87 60.93
N ASN A 230 -48.16 13.20 59.79
CA ASN A 230 -49.49 12.78 59.34
C ASN A 230 -50.08 11.70 60.26
N GLU A 231 -49.25 10.80 60.77
CA GLU A 231 -49.68 9.72 61.68
C GLU A 231 -49.77 10.20 63.13
N TYR A 232 -48.82 11.03 63.58
CA TYR A 232 -48.74 11.59 64.93
C TYR A 232 -48.58 13.12 64.91
N PRO A 233 -49.67 13.89 64.71
CA PRO A 233 -49.60 15.35 64.59
C PRO A 233 -49.03 16.06 65.82
N ALA A 234 -49.20 15.47 67.01
CA ALA A 234 -48.77 16.04 68.29
C ALA A 234 -47.50 15.42 68.88
N ILE A 235 -46.74 14.60 68.12
CA ILE A 235 -45.55 13.89 68.62
C ILE A 235 -44.52 14.83 69.27
N PHE A 236 -44.33 16.02 68.69
CA PHE A 236 -43.37 17.01 69.18
C PHE A 236 -43.97 18.10 70.08
N ALA A 237 -45.25 18.02 70.44
CA ALA A 237 -45.93 19.07 71.22
C ALA A 237 -45.27 19.32 72.58
N LYS A 238 -44.66 18.28 73.18
CA LYS A 238 -43.93 18.37 74.46
C LYS A 238 -42.46 18.77 74.29
N ASN A 239 -41.91 18.66 73.08
CA ASN A 239 -40.49 18.92 72.78
C ASN A 239 -40.22 20.38 72.47
N PHE A 240 -41.09 21.06 71.71
CA PHE A 240 -40.87 22.45 71.33
C PHE A 240 -41.70 23.39 72.21
N ARG A 241 -41.07 24.00 73.23
CA ARG A 241 -41.73 24.92 74.16
C ARG A 241 -40.99 26.25 74.20
N ARG A 242 -41.69 27.37 73.97
CA ARG A 242 -41.14 28.74 74.04
C ARG A 242 -39.86 28.95 73.20
N GLY A 243 -39.78 28.31 72.02
CA GLY A 243 -38.62 28.41 71.13
C GLY A 243 -37.42 27.53 71.52
N GLU A 244 -37.56 26.70 72.56
CA GLU A 244 -36.52 25.79 73.02
C GLU A 244 -36.91 24.32 72.80
N VAL A 245 -35.89 23.47 72.62
CA VAL A 245 -36.05 22.03 72.47
C VAL A 245 -35.87 21.35 73.83
N TYR A 246 -36.84 20.54 74.22
CA TYR A 246 -36.83 19.72 75.42
C TYR A 246 -36.77 18.23 75.02
N ASN A 247 -35.99 17.44 75.76
CA ASN A 247 -35.94 15.98 75.69
C ASN A 247 -36.31 15.42 77.06
N ASN A 248 -37.44 14.73 77.17
CA ASN A 248 -37.92 14.19 78.46
C ASN A 248 -37.87 15.21 79.62
N ASN A 249 -38.41 16.42 79.39
CA ASN A 249 -38.42 17.58 80.29
C ASN A 249 -37.05 18.21 80.64
N THR A 250 -35.95 17.76 80.04
CA THR A 250 -34.65 18.44 80.12
C THR A 250 -34.42 19.34 78.91
N ARG A 251 -33.77 20.50 79.11
CA ARG A 251 -33.48 21.45 78.03
C ARG A 251 -32.37 20.88 77.13
N GLY A 252 -32.70 20.52 75.90
CA GLY A 252 -31.79 19.94 74.92
C GLY A 252 -31.26 18.54 75.28
N ILE A 253 -30.15 18.18 74.64
CA ILE A 253 -29.38 16.96 74.93
C ILE A 253 -28.00 17.42 75.39
N ASP A 254 -27.65 17.13 76.65
CA ASP A 254 -26.33 17.45 77.19
C ASP A 254 -25.34 16.32 76.89
N CYS A 255 -24.32 16.63 76.09
CA CYS A 255 -23.29 15.68 75.68
C CYS A 255 -22.27 15.34 76.78
N LYS A 256 -22.24 16.09 77.89
CA LYS A 256 -21.22 15.94 78.96
C LYS A 256 -21.71 15.20 80.20
N ARG A 257 -22.98 14.79 80.23
CA ARG A 257 -23.60 14.16 81.39
C ARG A 257 -23.16 12.69 81.50
N GLU A 258 -22.86 12.23 82.73
CA GLU A 258 -22.44 10.83 82.98
C GLU A 258 -23.52 9.82 82.60
N LYS A 259 -24.79 10.10 82.93
CA LYS A 259 -25.93 9.30 82.48
C LYS A 259 -26.48 9.86 81.19
N ILE A 260 -26.19 9.16 80.10
CA ILE A 260 -26.60 9.52 78.74
C ILE A 260 -28.12 9.35 78.61
N MET A 261 -28.81 10.41 78.20
CA MET A 261 -30.22 10.37 77.84
C MET A 261 -30.34 10.51 76.32
N PRO A 262 -30.69 9.43 75.59
CA PRO A 262 -30.87 9.50 74.15
C PRO A 262 -32.09 10.36 73.79
N TRP A 263 -32.17 10.76 72.53
CA TRP A 263 -33.32 11.47 71.98
C TRP A 263 -34.56 10.56 72.01
N GLU A 264 -35.64 11.02 72.66
CA GLU A 264 -36.83 10.18 72.89
C GLU A 264 -37.49 9.67 71.58
N HIS A 265 -37.44 10.45 70.50
CA HIS A 265 -38.01 10.09 69.19
C HIS A 265 -36.98 9.55 68.20
N GLY A 266 -35.76 9.25 68.65
CA GLY A 266 -34.63 8.89 67.78
C GLY A 266 -34.89 7.68 66.89
N ASN A 267 -35.36 6.60 67.50
CA ASN A 267 -35.66 5.34 66.81
C ASN A 267 -36.85 5.46 65.85
N GLU A 268 -37.91 6.16 66.24
CA GLU A 268 -39.09 6.36 65.39
C GLU A 268 -38.75 7.18 64.14
N ILE A 269 -38.00 8.28 64.29
CA ILE A 269 -37.54 9.10 63.17
C ILE A 269 -36.65 8.26 62.24
N PHE A 270 -35.72 7.47 62.79
CA PHE A 270 -34.83 6.64 61.97
C PHE A 270 -35.59 5.57 61.18
N GLN A 271 -36.56 4.88 61.81
CA GLN A 271 -37.40 3.90 61.13
C GLN A 271 -38.20 4.52 59.98
N ARG A 272 -38.73 5.74 60.17
CA ARG A 272 -39.43 6.47 59.10
C ARG A 272 -38.47 6.86 57.98
N LEU A 273 -37.28 7.37 58.30
CA LEU A 273 -36.26 7.70 57.30
C LEU A 273 -35.84 6.48 56.46
N ARG A 274 -35.62 5.32 57.10
CA ARG A 274 -35.24 4.06 56.43
C ARG A 274 -36.33 3.55 55.48
N ASN A 275 -37.60 3.77 55.82
CA ASN A 275 -38.74 3.31 55.04
C ASN A 275 -39.14 4.26 53.89
N VAL A 276 -38.46 5.42 53.75
CA VAL A 276 -38.74 6.34 52.65
C VAL A 276 -38.44 5.70 51.30
N ARG A 277 -39.41 5.79 50.39
CA ARG A 277 -39.26 5.42 48.98
C ARG A 277 -39.69 6.59 48.11
N ILE A 278 -38.72 7.23 47.46
CA ILE A 278 -38.97 8.41 46.61
C ILE A 278 -38.13 8.35 45.34
N ARG A 279 -38.54 9.12 44.33
CA ARG A 279 -37.76 9.36 43.12
C ARG A 279 -37.16 10.78 43.18
N GLY A 280 -35.84 10.85 43.14
CA GLY A 280 -35.04 12.07 43.21
C GLY A 280 -34.22 12.34 41.94
N LEU A 281 -33.27 13.26 42.03
CA LEU A 281 -32.32 13.59 40.96
C LEU A 281 -31.39 12.41 40.65
N SER A 282 -31.02 11.65 41.68
CA SER A 282 -30.20 10.45 41.57
C SER A 282 -31.01 9.18 41.23
N GLY A 283 -32.27 9.31 40.78
CA GLY A 283 -33.12 8.19 40.43
C GLY A 283 -33.95 7.66 41.60
N ASN A 284 -34.10 6.34 41.69
CA ASN A 284 -34.85 5.70 42.77
C ASN A 284 -34.05 5.73 44.08
N ILE A 285 -34.72 6.06 45.18
CA ILE A 285 -34.12 6.16 46.52
C ILE A 285 -34.88 5.23 47.45
N SER A 286 -34.16 4.21 47.93
CA SER A 286 -34.59 3.30 48.98
C SER A 286 -33.38 2.86 49.79
N PHE A 287 -33.60 2.37 51.01
CA PHE A 287 -32.53 1.99 51.93
C PHE A 287 -32.65 0.53 52.36
N ASP A 288 -31.53 -0.08 52.69
CA ASP A 288 -31.46 -1.40 53.32
C ASP A 288 -31.56 -1.31 54.85
N GLN A 289 -31.30 -2.44 55.54
CA GLN A 289 -31.39 -2.50 57.01
C GLN A 289 -30.33 -1.66 57.71
N ASP A 290 -29.18 -1.46 57.07
CA ASP A 290 -28.00 -0.75 57.59
C ASP A 290 -28.04 0.76 57.27
N GLY A 291 -29.05 1.21 56.52
CA GLY A 291 -29.18 2.61 56.09
C GLY A 291 -28.36 2.94 54.83
N SER A 292 -27.86 1.94 54.13
CA SER A 292 -27.21 2.08 52.83
C SER A 292 -28.24 2.08 51.70
N ARG A 293 -27.90 2.75 50.60
CA ARG A 293 -28.81 2.89 49.47
C ARG A 293 -28.97 1.57 48.71
N SER A 294 -30.22 1.16 48.46
CA SER A 294 -30.59 -0.02 47.68
C SER A 294 -31.45 0.34 46.46
N HIS A 295 -31.52 -0.56 45.48
CA HIS A 295 -32.31 -0.41 44.23
C HIS A 295 -32.02 0.88 43.46
N TYR A 296 -30.74 1.23 43.35
CA TYR A 296 -30.24 2.33 42.53
C TYR A 296 -29.75 1.83 41.19
N THR A 297 -29.62 2.75 40.23
CA THR A 297 -28.97 2.51 38.96
C THR A 297 -27.88 3.55 38.71
N VAL A 298 -26.84 3.14 37.99
CA VAL A 298 -25.71 4.01 37.63
C VAL A 298 -25.50 3.92 36.12
N ASP A 299 -25.43 5.07 35.46
CA ASP A 299 -25.12 5.15 34.04
C ASP A 299 -23.61 5.00 33.83
N ILE A 300 -23.20 4.16 32.88
CA ILE A 300 -21.85 4.17 32.34
C ILE A 300 -21.83 5.04 31.10
N VAL A 301 -20.88 5.96 31.08
CA VAL A 301 -20.76 7.00 30.08
C VAL A 301 -19.36 6.95 29.49
N GLU A 302 -19.30 7.06 28.17
CA GLU A 302 -18.06 7.17 27.41
C GLU A 302 -17.96 8.56 26.76
N VAL A 303 -16.75 9.08 26.68
CA VAL A 303 -16.44 10.32 25.94
C VAL A 303 -16.20 9.95 24.48
N THR A 304 -17.02 10.50 23.59
CA THR A 304 -16.83 10.34 22.14
C THR A 304 -15.66 11.18 21.62
N VAL A 305 -15.24 10.92 20.37
CA VAL A 305 -14.18 11.69 19.68
C VAL A 305 -14.50 13.19 19.64
N ASN A 306 -15.79 13.56 19.61
CA ASN A 306 -16.24 14.95 19.60
C ASN A 306 -16.34 15.57 21.02
N SER A 307 -15.75 14.93 22.04
CA SER A 307 -15.88 15.31 23.45
C SER A 307 -17.32 15.30 24.00
N GLU A 308 -18.26 14.62 23.33
CA GLU A 308 -19.64 14.46 23.83
C GLU A 308 -19.75 13.23 24.73
N LEU A 309 -20.55 13.35 25.80
CA LEU A 309 -20.86 12.25 26.72
C LEU A 309 -21.99 11.37 26.17
N THR A 310 -21.70 10.11 25.89
CA THR A 310 -22.69 9.12 25.47
C THR A 310 -22.86 8.02 26.51
N THR A 311 -24.11 7.76 26.91
CA THR A 311 -24.43 6.63 27.79
C THR A 311 -24.37 5.33 26.99
N ILE A 312 -23.54 4.39 27.46
CA ILE A 312 -23.32 3.09 26.80
C ILE A 312 -24.09 1.95 27.49
N ALA A 313 -24.28 2.05 28.80
CA ALA A 313 -24.99 1.05 29.59
C ALA A 313 -25.55 1.66 30.88
N GLU A 314 -26.56 1.02 31.42
CA GLU A 314 -27.07 1.23 32.77
C GLU A 314 -26.68 0.01 33.62
N TRP A 315 -26.19 0.22 34.84
CA TRP A 315 -25.83 -0.85 35.77
C TRP A 315 -26.71 -0.82 37.01
N SER A 316 -27.10 -2.00 37.48
CA SER A 316 -27.80 -2.19 38.75
C SER A 316 -27.27 -3.42 39.48
N PRO A 317 -27.32 -3.46 40.82
CA PRO A 317 -26.86 -4.61 41.60
C PRO A 317 -27.58 -5.94 41.26
N GLN A 318 -28.83 -5.87 40.80
CA GLN A 318 -29.65 -7.06 40.52
C GLN A 318 -29.48 -7.59 39.10
N LEU A 319 -29.29 -6.71 38.11
CA LEU A 319 -29.29 -7.09 36.69
C LEU A 319 -27.89 -7.04 36.05
N GLY A 320 -26.89 -6.43 36.72
CA GLY A 320 -25.60 -6.14 36.10
C GLY A 320 -25.76 -5.09 34.99
N PHE A 321 -25.02 -5.24 33.89
CA PHE A 321 -25.08 -4.32 32.76
C PHE A 321 -26.29 -4.55 31.85
N VAL A 322 -27.05 -3.49 31.65
CA VAL A 322 -28.04 -3.39 30.58
C VAL A 322 -27.51 -2.39 29.56
N PHE A 323 -27.08 -2.89 28.42
CA PHE A 323 -26.58 -2.04 27.34
C PHE A 323 -27.70 -1.16 26.80
N SER A 324 -27.47 0.16 26.82
CA SER A 324 -28.33 1.10 26.13
C SER A 324 -27.87 1.15 24.68
N ALA A 325 -28.77 0.93 23.72
CA ALA A 325 -28.45 1.06 22.31
C ALA A 325 -27.81 2.44 22.09
N PRO A 326 -26.57 2.53 21.56
CA PRO A 326 -25.91 3.81 21.40
C PRO A 326 -26.74 4.62 20.41
N LYS A 327 -27.45 5.63 20.92
CA LYS A 327 -27.98 6.69 20.08
C LYS A 327 -26.76 7.51 19.65
N TYR A 328 -26.03 7.00 18.66
CA TYR A 328 -25.17 7.82 17.82
C TYR A 328 -26.08 8.82 17.12
N ARG A 329 -26.45 9.89 17.84
CA ARG A 329 -26.67 11.16 17.19
C ARG A 329 -25.28 11.51 16.69
N ARG A 330 -25.02 11.31 15.39
CA ARG A 330 -24.04 12.16 14.73
C ARG A 330 -24.47 13.57 15.09
N GLY A 331 -23.76 14.20 16.02
CA GLY A 331 -23.95 15.60 16.28
C GLY A 331 -23.96 16.26 14.91
N GLN A 332 -25.03 16.99 14.62
CA GLN A 332 -24.86 18.15 13.75
C GLN A 332 -23.92 19.07 14.54
N SER A 333 -22.61 18.77 14.48
CA SER A 333 -21.66 19.86 14.37
C SER A 333 -22.12 20.71 13.18
N ASP A 334 -21.85 22.01 13.18
CA ASP A 334 -22.06 22.84 11.99
C ASP A 334 -21.21 22.26 10.84
N LEU A 335 -21.77 21.24 10.17
CA LEU A 335 -21.18 20.35 9.19
C LEU A 335 -21.28 21.05 7.85
N GLY A 336 -20.69 22.23 7.76
CA GLY A 336 -20.66 22.98 6.52
C GLY A 336 -19.33 23.67 6.36
N PHE A 337 -18.81 23.64 5.15
CA PHE A 337 -17.89 24.69 4.72
C PHE A 337 -18.58 26.02 5.01
N LYS A 338 -17.89 26.91 5.73
CA LYS A 338 -18.42 28.25 5.98
C LYS A 338 -18.41 28.97 4.64
N ALA A 339 -19.57 29.27 4.07
CA ALA A 339 -19.69 29.89 2.74
C ALA A 339 -18.85 31.18 2.58
N ASN A 340 -18.56 31.88 3.69
CA ASN A 340 -17.76 33.12 3.71
C ASN A 340 -16.27 32.91 4.03
N LYS A 341 -15.77 31.67 4.17
CA LYS A 341 -14.35 31.39 4.46
C LYS A 341 -13.66 30.89 3.18
N THR A 342 -12.60 31.58 2.76
CA THR A 342 -11.67 31.06 1.75
C THR A 342 -10.72 30.08 2.42
N TYR A 343 -10.70 28.83 1.94
CA TYR A 343 -9.85 27.77 2.47
C TYR A 343 -8.49 27.76 1.76
N VAL A 344 -7.41 27.65 2.54
CA VAL A 344 -6.04 27.62 1.98
C VAL A 344 -5.67 26.18 1.62
N VAL A 345 -5.42 25.94 0.33
CA VAL A 345 -5.01 24.64 -0.21
C VAL A 345 -3.52 24.69 -0.50
N THR A 346 -2.73 23.94 0.27
CA THR A 346 -1.29 23.78 -0.01
C THR A 346 -1.07 22.69 -1.05
N SER A 347 -0.12 22.93 -1.96
CA SER A 347 0.26 21.98 -3.01
C SER A 347 1.71 22.20 -3.46
N ILE A 348 2.21 21.35 -4.35
CA ILE A 348 3.58 21.35 -4.87
C ILE A 348 3.58 21.34 -6.40
N LEU A 349 4.53 22.04 -7.03
CA LEU A 349 4.70 22.01 -8.47
C LEU A 349 5.29 20.67 -8.92
N GLU A 350 4.48 19.86 -9.58
CA GLU A 350 4.90 18.58 -10.14
C GLU A 350 4.00 18.20 -11.31
N GLU A 351 4.60 17.92 -12.48
CA GLU A 351 3.83 17.50 -13.66
C GLU A 351 3.37 16.03 -13.55
N PRO A 352 2.11 15.69 -13.89
CA PRO A 352 0.99 16.52 -14.37
C PRO A 352 0.02 17.00 -13.26
N TYR A 353 0.39 16.85 -11.99
CA TYR A 353 -0.48 17.12 -10.86
C TYR A 353 -0.77 18.62 -10.70
N LEU A 354 0.27 19.44 -10.68
CA LEU A 354 0.16 20.89 -10.64
C LEU A 354 1.30 21.53 -11.42
N MET A 355 0.95 22.33 -12.41
CA MET A 355 1.85 22.98 -13.35
C MET A 355 1.49 24.45 -13.45
N LYS A 356 2.47 25.30 -13.74
CA LYS A 356 2.19 26.68 -14.10
C LYS A 356 1.62 26.71 -15.50
N ARG A 357 0.46 27.35 -15.67
CA ARG A 357 -0.16 27.51 -16.99
C ARG A 357 0.75 28.39 -17.85
N LYS A 358 0.99 27.97 -19.10
CA LYS A 358 1.74 28.79 -20.06
C LYS A 358 0.95 30.07 -20.35
N MET A 359 1.59 31.23 -20.22
CA MET A 359 0.95 32.52 -20.49
C MET A 359 0.64 32.65 -21.98
N GLU A 360 -0.64 32.82 -22.31
CA GLU A 360 -1.04 33.24 -23.65
C GLU A 360 -0.80 34.76 -23.78
N PRO A 361 -0.31 35.25 -24.94
CA PRO A 361 -0.03 36.67 -25.12
C PRO A 361 -1.30 37.50 -24.85
N GLY A 362 -1.27 38.37 -23.84
CA GLY A 362 -2.36 39.29 -23.49
C GLY A 362 -3.23 38.92 -22.27
N VAL A 363 -3.02 37.77 -21.62
CA VAL A 363 -3.80 37.36 -20.44
C VAL A 363 -2.94 37.34 -19.17
N ASN A 364 -3.16 38.29 -18.25
CA ASN A 364 -2.59 38.25 -16.90
C ASN A 364 -3.41 37.30 -16.02
N LEU A 365 -2.88 36.11 -15.77
CA LEU A 365 -3.50 35.14 -14.86
C LEU A 365 -3.15 35.50 -13.40
N THR A 366 -4.15 35.68 -12.55
CA THR A 366 -4.00 35.95 -11.12
C THR A 366 -4.72 34.89 -10.29
N GLY A 367 -4.21 34.64 -9.07
CA GLY A 367 -4.77 33.64 -8.15
C GLY A 367 -4.69 32.21 -8.70
N ASN A 368 -5.75 31.41 -8.47
CA ASN A 368 -5.80 29.99 -8.81
C ASN A 368 -5.66 29.71 -10.32
N HIS A 369 -6.01 30.68 -11.18
CA HIS A 369 -5.94 30.54 -12.64
C HIS A 369 -4.51 30.48 -13.20
N GLN A 370 -3.50 30.76 -12.36
CA GLN A 370 -2.08 30.61 -12.71
C GLN A 370 -1.65 29.15 -12.83
N PHE A 371 -2.42 28.23 -12.26
CA PHE A 371 -2.09 26.81 -12.22
C PHE A 371 -3.03 25.98 -13.10
N GLU A 372 -2.50 24.91 -13.65
CA GLU A 372 -3.26 23.86 -14.34
C GLU A 372 -2.71 22.49 -13.92
N GLY A 373 -3.53 21.45 -13.95
CA GLY A 373 -3.10 20.09 -13.61
C GLY A 373 -4.20 19.26 -12.96
N TYR A 374 -3.91 17.99 -12.71
CA TYR A 374 -4.85 17.06 -12.10
C TYR A 374 -5.32 17.51 -10.71
N CYS A 375 -4.41 17.96 -9.84
CA CYS A 375 -4.75 18.41 -8.49
C CYS A 375 -5.54 19.73 -8.48
N LYS A 376 -5.30 20.60 -9.47
CA LYS A 376 -6.10 21.82 -9.66
C LYS A 376 -7.52 21.47 -10.08
N ASP A 377 -7.68 20.61 -11.09
CA ASP A 377 -9.02 20.18 -11.55
C ASP A 377 -9.76 19.41 -10.44
N LEU A 378 -9.05 18.62 -9.63
CA LEU A 378 -9.61 17.95 -8.45
C LEU A 378 -10.06 18.96 -7.38
N ALA A 379 -9.27 20.01 -7.12
CA ALA A 379 -9.64 21.07 -6.19
C ALA A 379 -10.90 21.82 -6.65
N ASP A 380 -11.00 22.16 -7.95
CA ASP A 380 -12.21 22.76 -8.53
C ASP A 380 -13.44 21.86 -8.35
N LEU A 381 -13.29 20.56 -8.62
CA LEU A 381 -14.37 19.58 -8.53
C LEU A 381 -14.84 19.36 -7.07
N ILE A 382 -13.90 19.36 -6.12
CA ILE A 382 -14.21 19.35 -4.68
C ILE A 382 -14.92 20.64 -4.25
N ALA A 383 -14.43 21.80 -4.71
CA ALA A 383 -14.99 23.12 -4.40
C ALA A 383 -16.41 23.31 -4.94
N GLU A 384 -16.69 22.83 -6.16
CA GLU A 384 -18.01 22.84 -6.77
C GLU A 384 -19.00 21.95 -6.00
N LYS A 385 -18.58 20.73 -5.65
CA LYS A 385 -19.43 19.77 -4.94
C LYS A 385 -19.79 20.22 -3.52
N LEU A 386 -18.86 20.85 -2.82
CA LEU A 386 -19.00 21.27 -1.42
C LEU A 386 -19.29 22.76 -1.27
N THR A 387 -19.41 23.49 -2.39
CA THR A 387 -19.77 24.92 -2.48
C THR A 387 -18.91 25.83 -1.59
N PHE A 388 -17.58 25.76 -1.73
CA PHE A 388 -16.64 26.63 -0.99
C PHE A 388 -15.63 27.33 -1.90
N THR A 389 -15.05 28.43 -1.40
CA THR A 389 -13.97 29.15 -2.08
C THR A 389 -12.61 28.73 -1.53
N TYR A 390 -11.61 28.66 -2.39
CA TYR A 390 -10.28 28.22 -2.01
C TYR A 390 -9.18 29.05 -2.65
N GLU A 391 -8.01 29.07 -2.03
CA GLU A 391 -6.79 29.70 -2.53
C GLU A 391 -5.68 28.66 -2.61
N LEU A 392 -5.13 28.43 -3.81
CA LEU A 392 -3.96 27.55 -4.00
C LEU A 392 -2.68 28.28 -3.60
N ARG A 393 -1.96 27.70 -2.64
CA ARG A 393 -0.62 28.14 -2.24
C ARG A 393 0.40 27.05 -2.47
N LEU A 394 1.56 27.45 -2.95
CA LEU A 394 2.69 26.53 -3.07
C LEU A 394 3.36 26.39 -1.70
N VAL A 395 3.73 25.15 -1.37
CA VAL A 395 4.51 24.85 -0.17
C VAL A 395 5.82 25.64 -0.15
N LYS A 396 6.16 26.25 0.99
CA LYS A 396 7.27 27.22 1.08
C LYS A 396 8.64 26.61 0.80
N ASP A 397 8.88 25.39 1.25
CA ASP A 397 10.17 24.70 1.18
C ASP A 397 10.29 23.73 -0.01
N GLY A 398 9.25 23.62 -0.84
CA GLY A 398 9.22 22.71 -1.98
C GLY A 398 9.22 21.22 -1.62
N LYS A 399 8.92 20.83 -0.37
CA LYS A 399 8.99 19.44 0.10
C LYS A 399 7.61 18.87 0.43
N TYR A 400 7.47 17.55 0.27
CA TYR A 400 6.25 16.82 0.64
C TYR A 400 5.98 16.81 2.14
N GLY A 401 7.04 16.70 2.94
CA GLY A 401 6.99 16.58 4.38
C GLY A 401 7.58 15.26 4.88
N GLY A 402 8.73 15.39 5.53
CA GLY A 402 9.46 14.36 6.25
C GLY A 402 9.77 14.83 7.67
N GLN A 403 10.20 13.89 8.52
CA GLN A 403 10.61 14.23 9.88
C GLN A 403 11.91 15.01 9.83
N SER A 404 11.93 16.20 10.42
CA SER A 404 13.13 17.04 10.52
C SER A 404 13.29 17.54 11.94
N ALA A 405 14.45 17.29 12.53
CA ALA A 405 14.83 17.80 13.85
C ALA A 405 15.00 19.33 13.86
N GLU A 406 15.18 19.95 12.69
CA GLU A 406 15.37 21.40 12.53
C GLU A 406 14.05 22.19 12.57
N SER A 407 12.91 21.51 12.47
CA SER A 407 11.58 22.15 12.46
C SER A 407 10.92 22.12 13.83
N GLU A 408 10.34 23.25 14.28
CA GLU A 408 9.65 23.36 15.59
C GLU A 408 8.50 22.34 15.75
N SER A 409 7.82 21.99 14.64
CA SER A 409 6.75 20.99 14.60
C SER A 409 7.25 19.54 14.40
N GLY A 410 8.56 19.32 14.30
CA GLY A 410 9.19 18.02 13.98
C GLY A 410 8.97 17.52 12.54
N TRP A 411 8.20 18.26 11.73
CA TRP A 411 7.87 17.98 10.33
C TRP A 411 7.99 19.23 9.46
N ASN A 412 8.60 19.07 8.28
CA ASN A 412 8.67 20.09 7.24
C ASN A 412 7.63 19.86 6.13
N GLY A 413 7.71 20.61 5.02
CA GLY A 413 6.84 20.44 3.85
C GLY A 413 5.36 20.70 4.11
N MET A 414 4.53 20.20 3.18
CA MET A 414 3.07 20.30 3.26
C MET A 414 2.51 19.67 4.54
N VAL A 415 3.08 18.57 5.02
CA VAL A 415 2.69 17.95 6.31
C VAL A 415 2.91 18.92 7.48
N GLY A 416 4.06 19.61 7.50
CA GLY A 416 4.35 20.61 8.52
C GLY A 416 3.41 21.82 8.46
N GLU A 417 3.05 22.28 7.26
CA GLU A 417 2.09 23.39 7.10
C GLU A 417 0.70 23.06 7.66
N LEU A 418 0.24 21.80 7.51
CA LEU A 418 -1.02 21.35 8.11
C LEU A 418 -0.95 21.24 9.64
N ILE A 419 0.19 20.81 10.20
CA ILE A 419 0.39 20.73 11.66
C ILE A 419 0.41 22.13 12.28
N ARG A 420 1.06 23.09 11.60
CA ARG A 420 1.16 24.49 12.04
C ARG A 420 -0.10 25.32 11.71
N ASN A 421 -1.12 24.71 11.11
CA ASN A 421 -2.35 25.37 10.64
C ASN A 421 -2.09 26.55 9.69
N GLU A 422 -1.03 26.47 8.87
CA GLU A 422 -0.76 27.44 7.80
C GLU A 422 -1.62 27.19 6.55
N ALA A 423 -2.07 25.95 6.38
CA ALA A 423 -2.99 25.51 5.33
C ALA A 423 -4.16 24.72 5.95
N ASP A 424 -5.36 24.85 5.37
CA ASP A 424 -6.55 24.14 5.83
C ASP A 424 -6.62 22.71 5.27
N MET A 425 -5.99 22.47 4.12
CA MET A 425 -5.90 21.17 3.46
C MET A 425 -4.74 21.10 2.46
N ALA A 426 -4.32 19.89 2.13
CA ALA A 426 -3.31 19.60 1.11
C ALA A 426 -3.91 18.75 -0.01
N ILE A 427 -4.02 19.33 -1.21
CA ILE A 427 -4.42 18.62 -2.44
C ILE A 427 -3.19 18.54 -3.33
N ALA A 428 -2.49 17.41 -3.23
CA ALA A 428 -1.21 17.16 -3.87
C ALA A 428 -1.03 15.64 -4.09
N PRO A 429 0.00 15.19 -4.85
CA PRO A 429 0.42 13.80 -4.90
C PRO A 429 1.09 13.37 -3.58
N LEU A 430 0.35 13.46 -2.46
CA LEU A 430 0.82 13.17 -1.12
C LEU A 430 0.52 11.72 -0.76
N THR A 431 1.56 10.88 -0.73
CA THR A 431 1.43 9.46 -0.38
C THR A 431 0.99 9.29 1.08
N ILE A 432 -0.08 8.52 1.29
CA ILE A 432 -0.55 8.12 2.62
C ILE A 432 0.47 7.15 3.23
N THR A 433 1.01 7.47 4.42
CA THR A 433 1.96 6.61 5.14
C THR A 433 1.61 6.59 6.63
N SER A 434 1.96 5.50 7.32
CA SER A 434 1.69 5.38 8.77
C SER A 434 2.32 6.50 9.60
N ALA A 435 3.49 7.03 9.20
CA ALA A 435 4.13 8.12 9.92
C ALA A 435 3.38 9.46 9.75
N ARG A 436 2.83 9.73 8.56
CA ARG A 436 2.04 10.94 8.28
C ARG A 436 0.64 10.87 8.91
N GLU A 437 -0.02 9.70 8.86
CA GLU A 437 -1.35 9.47 9.46
C GLU A 437 -1.38 9.66 10.99
N ARG A 438 -0.21 9.62 11.66
CA ARG A 438 -0.11 9.88 13.10
C ARG A 438 -0.21 11.37 13.45
N VAL A 439 0.07 12.26 12.51
CA VAL A 439 0.19 13.71 12.74
C VAL A 439 -0.80 14.55 11.95
N ILE A 440 -1.34 14.01 10.86
CA ILE A 440 -2.41 14.59 10.04
C ILE A 440 -3.41 13.50 9.66
N ASP A 441 -4.63 13.91 9.31
CA ASP A 441 -5.65 12.99 8.82
C ASP A 441 -5.67 12.96 7.28
N PHE A 442 -6.04 11.82 6.70
CA PHE A 442 -6.23 11.67 5.26
C PHE A 442 -7.67 11.27 4.89
N THR A 443 -8.09 11.66 3.70
CA THR A 443 -9.26 11.05 3.04
C THR A 443 -8.93 9.65 2.50
N LYS A 444 -9.95 8.89 2.08
CA LYS A 444 -9.75 7.69 1.27
C LYS A 444 -8.93 8.05 0.01
N PRO A 445 -8.06 7.15 -0.46
CA PRO A 445 -7.16 7.46 -1.56
C PRO A 445 -7.95 7.74 -2.83
N PHE A 446 -7.71 8.91 -3.43
CA PHE A 446 -8.33 9.33 -4.70
C PHE A 446 -7.62 8.69 -5.91
N MET A 447 -6.36 8.26 -5.75
CA MET A 447 -5.59 7.57 -6.78
C MET A 447 -4.78 6.44 -6.14
N SER A 448 -4.83 5.25 -6.73
CA SER A 448 -4.06 4.08 -6.29
C SER A 448 -2.79 3.96 -7.12
N LEU A 449 -1.67 3.67 -6.46
CA LEU A 449 -0.34 3.61 -7.07
C LEU A 449 0.57 2.64 -6.33
N GLY A 450 1.77 2.43 -6.83
CA GLY A 450 2.82 1.76 -6.09
C GLY A 450 4.20 2.09 -6.66
N ILE A 451 5.25 1.59 -6.02
CA ILE A 451 6.61 1.73 -6.51
C ILE A 451 6.73 0.89 -7.79
N SER A 452 7.23 1.51 -8.84
CA SER A 452 7.45 0.91 -10.15
C SER A 452 8.91 1.10 -10.57
N ILE A 453 9.34 0.30 -11.54
CA ILE A 453 10.69 0.34 -12.08
C ILE A 453 10.62 1.04 -13.44
N MET A 454 11.34 2.14 -13.60
CA MET A 454 11.56 2.81 -14.88
C MET A 454 12.91 2.39 -15.45
N ILE A 455 12.90 1.90 -16.69
CA ILE A 455 14.11 1.65 -17.47
C ILE A 455 14.05 2.38 -18.81
N LYS A 456 15.20 2.48 -19.48
CA LYS A 456 15.23 2.93 -20.87
C LYS A 456 14.61 1.85 -21.75
N LYS A 457 13.70 2.25 -22.63
CA LYS A 457 13.11 1.38 -23.65
C LYS A 457 14.25 0.80 -24.51
N PRO A 458 14.39 -0.54 -24.60
CA PRO A 458 15.48 -1.14 -25.35
C PRO A 458 15.33 -0.77 -26.83
N MET A 459 16.45 -0.41 -27.46
CA MET A 459 16.46 -0.22 -28.92
C MET A 459 16.23 -1.58 -29.57
N LYS A 460 15.45 -1.60 -30.65
CA LYS A 460 15.29 -2.80 -31.50
C LYS A 460 16.68 -3.30 -31.87
N LYS A 461 17.03 -4.51 -31.44
CA LYS A 461 18.34 -5.10 -31.72
C LYS A 461 18.42 -5.34 -33.22
N LYS A 462 19.35 -4.67 -33.91
CA LYS A 462 19.59 -4.94 -35.33
C LYS A 462 19.91 -6.42 -35.49
N PRO A 463 19.26 -7.14 -36.41
CA PRO A 463 19.55 -8.54 -36.66
C PRO A 463 21.04 -8.70 -37.01
N GLY A 464 21.65 -9.78 -36.52
CA GLY A 464 23.06 -10.07 -36.80
C GLY A 464 23.28 -10.45 -38.27
N VAL A 465 24.53 -10.40 -38.73
CA VAL A 465 24.92 -10.73 -40.13
C VAL A 465 24.45 -12.14 -40.55
N PHE A 466 24.39 -13.09 -39.63
CA PHE A 466 23.90 -14.46 -39.85
C PHE A 466 22.43 -14.66 -39.44
N SER A 467 21.60 -13.60 -39.47
CA SER A 467 20.21 -13.68 -39.03
C SER A 467 19.37 -14.68 -39.84
N PHE A 468 19.74 -14.96 -41.09
CA PHE A 468 19.06 -15.96 -41.91
C PHE A 468 19.24 -17.41 -41.39
N MET A 469 20.21 -17.68 -40.51
CA MET A 469 20.38 -19.02 -39.89
C MET A 469 19.50 -19.21 -38.64
N ASN A 470 19.01 -18.13 -38.03
CA ASN A 470 18.19 -18.16 -36.80
C ASN A 470 16.82 -18.88 -36.91
N PRO A 471 16.15 -19.01 -38.08
CA PRO A 471 14.87 -19.70 -38.19
C PRO A 471 14.92 -21.19 -37.84
N LEU A 472 16.11 -21.81 -37.85
CA LEU A 472 16.34 -23.17 -37.39
C LEU A 472 17.35 -23.14 -36.24
N SER A 473 17.13 -24.00 -35.25
CA SER A 473 18.03 -24.11 -34.11
C SER A 473 19.36 -24.75 -34.50
N ARG A 474 20.40 -24.53 -33.70
CA ARG A 474 21.75 -25.06 -34.00
C ARG A 474 21.77 -26.59 -34.02
N GLU A 475 20.94 -27.22 -33.20
CA GLU A 475 20.79 -28.66 -33.13
C GLU A 475 20.27 -29.22 -34.47
N ILE A 476 19.27 -28.57 -35.07
CA ILE A 476 18.69 -28.99 -36.36
C ILE A 476 19.75 -28.87 -37.47
N TRP A 477 20.53 -27.78 -37.49
CA TRP A 477 21.63 -27.61 -38.45
C TRP A 477 22.66 -28.74 -38.36
N MET A 478 23.03 -29.16 -37.15
CA MET A 478 23.94 -30.30 -36.96
C MET A 478 23.32 -31.61 -37.45
N CYS A 479 22.04 -31.85 -37.17
CA CYS A 479 21.32 -33.02 -37.67
C CYS A 479 21.25 -33.07 -39.20
N ILE A 480 21.07 -31.93 -39.87
CA ILE A 480 21.06 -31.85 -41.35
C ILE A 480 22.43 -32.26 -41.92
N ILE A 481 23.53 -31.81 -41.32
CA ILE A 481 24.89 -32.18 -41.76
C ILE A 481 25.13 -33.69 -41.58
N PHE A 482 24.74 -34.26 -40.44
CA PHE A 482 24.87 -35.70 -40.21
C PHE A 482 23.99 -36.52 -41.15
N ALA A 483 22.76 -36.08 -41.40
CA ALA A 483 21.85 -36.73 -42.35
C ALA A 483 22.41 -36.67 -43.78
N TYR A 484 22.97 -35.53 -44.20
CA TYR A 484 23.62 -35.36 -45.51
C TYR A 484 24.78 -36.35 -45.71
N VAL A 485 25.70 -36.45 -44.75
CA VAL A 485 26.82 -37.40 -44.84
C VAL A 485 26.30 -38.84 -44.79
N GLY A 486 25.35 -39.14 -43.90
CA GLY A 486 24.75 -40.46 -43.77
C GLY A 486 24.09 -40.95 -45.06
N VAL A 487 23.27 -40.12 -45.68
CA VAL A 487 22.60 -40.45 -46.96
C VAL A 487 23.62 -40.62 -48.08
N SER A 488 24.67 -39.81 -48.12
CA SER A 488 25.73 -39.93 -49.13
C SER A 488 26.50 -41.25 -49.02
N VAL A 489 26.78 -41.71 -47.80
CA VAL A 489 27.44 -42.99 -47.55
C VAL A 489 26.50 -44.16 -47.87
N VAL A 490 25.23 -44.08 -47.47
CA VAL A 490 24.23 -45.11 -47.78
C VAL A 490 24.04 -45.24 -49.29
N LEU A 491 23.94 -44.12 -50.00
CA LEU A 491 23.82 -44.11 -51.46
C LEU A 491 25.07 -44.69 -52.12
N PHE A 492 26.26 -44.34 -51.65
CA PHE A 492 27.52 -44.92 -52.13
C PHE A 492 27.56 -46.45 -51.94
N LEU A 493 27.17 -46.95 -50.77
CA LEU A 493 27.14 -48.38 -50.48
C LEU A 493 26.12 -49.11 -51.36
N VAL A 494 24.89 -48.61 -51.42
CA VAL A 494 23.80 -49.19 -52.23
C VAL A 494 24.18 -49.21 -53.70
N SER A 495 24.77 -48.12 -54.23
CA SER A 495 25.20 -48.03 -55.61
C SER A 495 26.41 -48.92 -55.93
N ARG A 496 27.25 -49.24 -54.94
CA ARG A 496 28.37 -50.17 -55.12
C ARG A 496 27.92 -51.64 -55.12
N PHE A 497 26.98 -52.00 -54.25
CA PHE A 497 26.49 -53.37 -54.10
C PHE A 497 25.40 -53.76 -55.10
N SER A 498 24.64 -52.78 -55.63
CA SER A 498 23.58 -53.05 -56.60
C SER A 498 24.16 -53.36 -57.99
N PRO A 499 23.93 -54.58 -58.55
CA PRO A 499 24.44 -54.95 -59.88
C PRO A 499 23.89 -54.07 -61.01
N HIS A 500 22.69 -53.50 -60.83
CA HIS A 500 22.01 -52.68 -61.84
C HIS A 500 22.62 -51.28 -62.04
N GLU A 501 23.55 -50.85 -61.18
CA GLU A 501 24.24 -49.54 -61.32
C GLU A 501 25.56 -49.65 -62.08
N TRP A 502 26.06 -50.87 -62.32
CA TRP A 502 27.31 -51.07 -63.04
C TRP A 502 27.09 -51.01 -64.55
N ARG A 503 27.85 -50.15 -65.23
CA ARG A 503 27.79 -49.96 -66.67
C ARG A 503 28.85 -50.81 -67.36
N TYR A 504 28.43 -51.56 -68.37
CA TYR A 504 29.33 -52.22 -69.31
C TYR A 504 29.56 -51.26 -70.48
N GLU A 505 30.76 -50.72 -70.59
CA GLU A 505 31.18 -49.93 -71.76
C GLU A 505 32.14 -50.76 -72.60
N GLU A 506 31.78 -50.98 -73.87
CA GLU A 506 32.69 -51.56 -74.86
C GLU A 506 33.62 -50.46 -75.38
N THR A 507 34.86 -50.47 -74.91
CA THR A 507 35.90 -49.60 -75.46
C THR A 507 36.71 -50.37 -76.51
N PHE A 508 37.41 -49.65 -77.40
CA PHE A 508 38.27 -50.23 -78.45
C PHE A 508 39.40 -51.14 -77.91
N VAL A 509 39.61 -51.16 -76.57
CA VAL A 509 40.64 -51.94 -75.86
C VAL A 509 40.04 -53.08 -75.00
N GLY A 510 38.72 -53.27 -75.00
CA GLY A 510 38.00 -54.33 -74.28
C GLY A 510 36.81 -53.83 -73.43
N PRO A 511 36.00 -54.74 -72.84
CA PRO A 511 34.89 -54.37 -71.98
C PRO A 511 35.41 -53.81 -70.64
N THR A 512 35.08 -52.56 -70.34
CA THR A 512 35.39 -51.91 -69.06
C THR A 512 34.12 -51.71 -68.26
N VAL A 513 34.12 -52.14 -66.99
CA VAL A 513 32.98 -51.95 -66.08
C VAL A 513 33.19 -50.67 -65.28
N SER A 514 32.33 -49.68 -65.47
CA SER A 514 32.37 -48.39 -64.77
C SER A 514 31.15 -48.25 -63.85
N ASN A 515 31.34 -47.57 -62.73
CA ASN A 515 30.26 -47.18 -61.83
C ASN A 515 30.41 -45.68 -61.55
N ASP A 516 29.39 -44.92 -61.92
CA ASP A 516 29.41 -43.46 -61.85
C ASP A 516 29.27 -42.94 -60.41
N PHE A 517 28.77 -43.76 -59.47
CA PHE A 517 28.62 -43.40 -58.06
C PHE A 517 29.89 -43.68 -57.24
N SER A 518 30.86 -42.79 -57.35
CA SER A 518 31.94 -42.66 -56.37
C SER A 518 31.46 -41.98 -55.07
N LEU A 519 32.21 -42.06 -53.97
CA LEU A 519 31.87 -41.35 -52.72
C LEU A 519 31.73 -39.84 -52.96
N TYR A 520 32.60 -39.27 -53.81
CA TYR A 520 32.54 -37.86 -54.22
C TYR A 520 31.27 -37.56 -55.04
N ASN A 521 30.96 -38.39 -56.04
CA ASN A 521 29.75 -38.22 -56.85
C ASN A 521 28.46 -38.44 -56.04
N SER A 522 28.51 -39.28 -55.00
CA SER A 522 27.39 -39.52 -54.08
C SER A 522 27.15 -38.34 -53.14
N LEU A 523 28.24 -37.72 -52.64
CA LEU A 523 28.18 -36.45 -51.90
C LEU A 523 27.68 -35.31 -52.78
N TRP A 524 28.11 -35.26 -54.04
CA TRP A 524 27.65 -34.27 -55.00
C TRP A 524 26.17 -34.45 -55.33
N PHE A 525 25.72 -35.69 -55.51
CA PHE A 525 24.30 -36.01 -55.74
C PHE A 525 23.42 -35.59 -54.56
N SER A 526 23.79 -35.97 -53.34
CA SER A 526 22.99 -35.63 -52.15
C SER A 526 22.95 -34.12 -51.91
N LEU A 527 24.03 -33.38 -52.22
CA LEU A 527 24.09 -31.92 -52.14
C LEU A 527 23.21 -31.26 -53.21
N GLY A 528 23.29 -31.72 -54.47
CA GLY A 528 22.48 -31.20 -55.57
C GLY A 528 20.98 -31.44 -55.37
N ALA A 529 20.62 -32.60 -54.81
CA ALA A 529 19.26 -32.91 -54.38
C ALA A 529 18.78 -32.06 -53.20
N PHE A 530 19.66 -31.70 -52.27
CA PHE A 530 19.36 -30.78 -51.17
C PHE A 530 19.16 -29.34 -51.66
N MET A 531 19.93 -28.89 -52.65
CA MET A 531 19.83 -27.53 -53.21
C MET A 531 18.73 -27.37 -54.28
N GLN A 532 17.94 -28.41 -54.57
CA GLN A 532 16.88 -28.42 -55.59
C GLN A 532 17.37 -28.13 -57.03
N GLN A 533 18.64 -28.39 -57.35
CA GLN A 533 19.24 -28.05 -58.66
C GLN A 533 19.26 -29.21 -59.67
N GLY A 534 18.85 -30.42 -59.27
CA GLY A 534 18.99 -31.63 -60.09
C GLY A 534 20.45 -32.10 -60.19
N CYS A 535 20.68 -33.32 -60.69
CA CYS A 535 22.02 -33.88 -60.88
C CYS A 535 22.09 -34.59 -62.24
N ASP A 536 23.25 -34.52 -62.89
CA ASP A 536 23.49 -35.21 -64.16
C ASP A 536 23.52 -36.75 -64.00
N ILE A 537 23.81 -37.23 -62.80
CA ILE A 537 23.95 -38.65 -62.47
C ILE A 537 22.81 -39.04 -61.52
N CYS A 538 21.95 -39.95 -61.95
CA CYS A 538 20.78 -40.41 -61.20
C CYS A 538 20.86 -41.93 -60.91
N PRO A 539 20.43 -42.39 -59.71
CA PRO A 539 20.44 -43.81 -59.39
C PRO A 539 19.46 -44.59 -60.28
N ARG A 540 19.95 -45.67 -60.89
CA ARG A 540 19.16 -46.55 -61.77
C ARG A 540 18.48 -47.67 -61.01
N SER A 541 19.12 -48.18 -59.97
CA SER A 541 18.63 -49.26 -59.13
C SER A 541 17.40 -48.85 -58.33
N VAL A 542 16.49 -49.80 -58.13
CA VAL A 542 15.28 -49.57 -57.30
C VAL A 542 15.68 -49.18 -55.88
N SER A 543 16.68 -49.85 -55.30
CA SER A 543 17.21 -49.53 -53.97
C SER A 543 17.78 -48.11 -53.88
N GLY A 544 18.57 -47.68 -54.88
CA GLY A 544 19.11 -46.32 -54.93
C GLY A 544 18.01 -45.26 -55.12
N ARG A 545 16.98 -45.56 -55.91
CA ARG A 545 15.81 -44.67 -56.10
C ARG A 545 14.98 -44.52 -54.84
N ILE A 546 14.84 -45.56 -54.01
CA ILE A 546 14.16 -45.45 -52.72
C ILE A 546 14.93 -44.51 -51.78
N VAL A 547 16.25 -44.69 -51.66
CA VAL A 547 17.11 -43.79 -50.85
C VAL A 547 17.01 -42.35 -51.35
N GLY A 548 17.11 -42.15 -52.67
CA GLY A 548 16.96 -40.82 -53.29
C GLY A 548 15.57 -40.21 -53.08
N GLY A 549 14.50 -41.01 -53.20
CA GLY A 549 13.12 -40.56 -53.02
C GLY A 549 12.80 -40.14 -51.58
N VAL A 550 13.28 -40.91 -50.59
CA VAL A 550 13.16 -40.54 -49.16
C VAL A 550 13.97 -39.27 -48.87
N TRP A 551 15.17 -39.15 -49.44
CA TRP A 551 15.96 -37.93 -49.32
C TRP A 551 15.25 -36.73 -49.91
N TRP A 552 14.66 -36.83 -51.11
CA TRP A 552 13.87 -35.76 -51.73
C TRP A 552 12.69 -35.32 -50.88
N PHE A 553 11.95 -36.27 -50.29
CA PHE A 553 10.84 -35.94 -49.40
C PHE A 553 11.32 -35.21 -48.14
N PHE A 554 12.43 -35.66 -47.55
CA PHE A 554 13.04 -35.02 -46.39
C PHE A 554 13.51 -33.59 -46.71
N THR A 555 14.22 -33.38 -47.83
CA THR A 555 14.73 -32.06 -48.22
C THR A 555 13.60 -31.09 -48.54
N LEU A 556 12.54 -31.56 -49.19
CA LEU A 556 11.34 -30.76 -49.46
C LEU A 556 10.74 -30.23 -48.15
N ILE A 557 10.50 -31.08 -47.16
CA ILE A 557 9.92 -30.67 -45.87
C ILE A 557 10.82 -29.65 -45.15
N ILE A 558 12.13 -29.91 -45.08
CA ILE A 558 13.07 -29.04 -44.38
C ILE A 558 13.14 -27.66 -45.03
N ILE A 559 13.21 -27.59 -46.36
CA ILE A 559 13.30 -26.31 -47.07
C ILE A 559 11.99 -25.55 -46.95
N SER A 560 10.84 -26.21 -47.12
CA SER A 560 9.53 -25.57 -46.93
C SER A 560 9.36 -25.03 -45.51
N SER A 561 9.76 -25.79 -44.49
CA SER A 561 9.71 -25.33 -43.09
C SER A 561 10.68 -24.17 -42.83
N TYR A 562 11.87 -24.19 -43.43
CA TYR A 562 12.83 -23.09 -43.34
C TYR A 562 12.25 -21.82 -43.98
N THR A 563 11.66 -21.92 -45.18
CA THR A 563 11.04 -20.77 -45.86
C THR A 563 9.89 -20.18 -45.06
N ALA A 564 9.04 -21.02 -44.44
CA ALA A 564 7.93 -20.57 -43.60
C ALA A 564 8.41 -19.86 -42.33
N ASN A 565 9.39 -20.44 -41.62
CA ASN A 565 9.92 -19.84 -40.39
C ASN A 565 10.74 -18.59 -40.66
N LEU A 566 11.47 -18.52 -41.77
CA LEU A 566 12.20 -17.33 -42.19
C LEU A 566 11.24 -16.18 -42.46
N ALA A 567 10.14 -16.42 -43.18
CA ALA A 567 9.10 -15.41 -43.42
C ALA A 567 8.51 -14.90 -42.09
N ALA A 568 8.12 -15.82 -41.18
CA ALA A 568 7.61 -15.43 -39.86
C ALA A 568 8.63 -14.65 -39.03
N PHE A 569 9.91 -15.07 -39.02
CA PHE A 569 10.97 -14.41 -38.27
C PHE A 569 11.22 -12.98 -38.76
N LEU A 570 11.19 -12.76 -40.07
CA LEU A 570 11.38 -11.42 -40.67
C LEU A 570 10.20 -10.48 -40.39
N THR A 571 9.00 -11.01 -40.13
CA THR A 571 7.82 -10.18 -39.78
C THR A 571 7.78 -9.76 -38.31
N VAL A 572 8.42 -10.51 -37.40
CA VAL A 572 8.30 -10.30 -35.94
C VAL A 572 9.61 -9.79 -35.34
N GLU A 573 9.78 -8.48 -35.28
CA GLU A 573 10.84 -7.84 -34.50
C GLU A 573 10.47 -7.81 -33.01
N ARG A 574 10.90 -8.82 -32.23
CA ARG A 574 10.66 -8.83 -30.78
C ARG A 574 11.63 -7.89 -30.05
N MET A 575 11.08 -6.98 -29.24
CA MET A 575 11.86 -6.27 -28.22
C MET A 575 12.13 -7.23 -27.06
N VAL A 576 13.41 -7.46 -26.75
CA VAL A 576 13.81 -8.26 -25.58
C VAL A 576 14.17 -7.29 -24.46
N THR A 577 13.44 -7.35 -23.35
CA THR A 577 13.74 -6.60 -22.12
C THR A 577 14.75 -7.38 -21.28
N PRO A 578 15.85 -6.76 -20.84
CA PRO A 578 16.83 -7.44 -19.99
C PRO A 578 16.33 -7.68 -18.55
N ILE A 579 15.31 -6.94 -18.10
CA ILE A 579 14.81 -6.93 -16.72
C ILE A 579 13.28 -6.93 -16.75
N ASN A 580 12.65 -7.85 -16.02
CA ASN A 580 11.19 -7.94 -15.93
C ASN A 580 10.67 -7.75 -14.50
N SER A 581 11.50 -7.97 -13.48
CA SER A 581 11.11 -7.91 -12.07
C SER A 581 12.17 -7.24 -11.18
N ALA A 582 11.79 -6.88 -9.95
CA ALA A 582 12.73 -6.41 -8.93
C ALA A 582 13.70 -7.51 -8.46
N ASP A 583 13.31 -8.78 -8.54
CA ASP A 583 14.19 -9.90 -8.18
C ASP A 583 15.34 -10.04 -9.19
N ASP A 584 15.06 -9.79 -10.48
CA ASP A 584 16.09 -9.75 -11.52
C ASP A 584 17.11 -8.65 -11.22
N LEU A 585 16.65 -7.45 -10.84
CA LEU A 585 17.52 -6.33 -10.43
C LEU A 585 18.38 -6.68 -9.21
N ALA A 586 17.82 -7.39 -8.23
CA ALA A 586 18.51 -7.76 -6.98
C ALA A 586 19.55 -8.87 -7.16
N LYS A 587 19.45 -9.70 -8.21
CA LYS A 587 20.40 -10.80 -8.51
C LYS A 587 21.62 -10.34 -9.31
N GLN A 588 21.50 -9.24 -10.03
CA GLN A 588 22.53 -8.72 -10.94
C GLN A 588 23.14 -7.41 -10.42
N THR A 589 24.30 -7.02 -10.97
CA THR A 589 25.02 -5.79 -10.58
C THR A 589 25.40 -4.89 -11.76
N GLU A 590 25.04 -5.26 -12.99
CA GLU A 590 25.36 -4.54 -14.22
C GLU A 590 24.49 -3.28 -14.40
N VAL A 591 23.21 -3.39 -14.05
CA VAL A 591 22.23 -2.30 -14.03
C VAL A 591 22.13 -1.76 -12.61
N GLU A 592 22.64 -0.56 -12.39
CA GLU A 592 22.48 0.15 -11.12
C GLU A 592 21.03 0.58 -10.93
N TYR A 593 20.58 0.70 -9.69
CA TYR A 593 19.24 1.19 -9.40
C TYR A 593 19.22 2.05 -8.15
N GLY A 594 18.32 3.03 -8.13
CA GLY A 594 18.17 3.97 -7.03
C GLY A 594 16.80 4.63 -6.96
N THR A 595 16.62 5.46 -5.93
CA THR A 595 15.37 6.17 -5.63
C THR A 595 15.63 7.66 -5.49
N LEU A 596 14.56 8.46 -5.46
CA LEU A 596 14.64 9.85 -5.00
C LEU A 596 15.10 9.92 -3.52
N GLU A 597 15.98 10.85 -3.19
CA GLU A 597 16.44 11.10 -1.83
C GLU A 597 15.34 11.68 -0.94
N SER A 598 15.32 11.30 0.35
CA SER A 598 14.31 11.74 1.33
C SER A 598 12.85 11.47 0.92
N SER A 599 12.63 10.46 0.08
CA SER A 599 11.31 10.07 -0.43
C SER A 599 10.67 8.93 0.38
N SER A 600 9.34 8.79 0.25
CA SER A 600 8.59 7.66 0.82
C SER A 600 9.07 6.30 0.26
N THR A 601 9.58 6.28 -0.97
CA THR A 601 10.17 5.11 -1.63
C THR A 601 11.51 4.74 -1.00
N GLN A 602 12.38 5.72 -0.71
CA GLN A 602 13.64 5.47 0.00
C GLN A 602 13.39 4.89 1.40
N ASP A 603 12.47 5.49 2.15
CA ASP A 603 12.08 5.02 3.48
C ASP A 603 11.45 3.63 3.46
N PHE A 604 10.71 3.30 2.40
CA PHE A 604 10.14 1.97 2.21
C PHE A 604 11.25 0.91 2.14
N PHE A 605 12.26 1.09 1.29
CA PHE A 605 13.37 0.13 1.19
C PHE A 605 14.19 0.08 2.47
N ARG A 606 14.43 1.22 3.12
CA ARG A 606 15.15 1.31 4.41
C ARG A 606 14.49 0.53 5.54
N LYS A 607 13.15 0.52 5.59
CA LYS A 607 12.35 -0.14 6.65
C LYS A 607 11.84 -1.53 6.25
N SER A 608 12.07 -1.95 5.01
CA SER A 608 11.51 -3.20 4.49
C SER A 608 12.15 -4.42 5.16
N LYS A 609 11.31 -5.39 5.55
CA LYS A 609 11.74 -6.68 6.11
C LYS A 609 11.75 -7.82 5.07
N ILE A 610 11.30 -7.55 3.84
CA ILE A 610 11.28 -8.53 2.76
C ILE A 610 12.71 -8.73 2.25
N ALA A 611 13.19 -9.97 2.19
CA ALA A 611 14.59 -10.29 1.88
C ALA A 611 15.10 -9.67 0.56
N VAL A 612 14.28 -9.68 -0.50
CA VAL A 612 14.64 -9.08 -1.81
C VAL A 612 14.84 -7.56 -1.66
N TYR A 613 13.91 -6.86 -1.01
CA TYR A 613 13.98 -5.41 -0.83
C TYR A 613 15.05 -4.97 0.18
N ALA A 614 15.31 -5.79 1.21
CA ALA A 614 16.40 -5.57 2.14
C ALA A 614 17.76 -5.66 1.43
N ARG A 615 17.94 -6.64 0.54
CA ARG A 615 19.15 -6.76 -0.31
C ARG A 615 19.29 -5.58 -1.26
N MET A 616 18.19 -5.13 -1.87
CA MET A 616 18.19 -3.92 -2.70
C MET A 616 18.57 -2.67 -1.88
N TRP A 617 18.09 -2.54 -0.65
CA TRP A 617 18.46 -1.45 0.24
C TRP A 617 19.94 -1.49 0.60
N GLU A 618 20.49 -2.67 0.90
CA GLU A 618 21.92 -2.84 1.17
C GLU A 618 22.78 -2.40 -0.02
N PHE A 619 22.40 -2.79 -1.24
CA PHE A 619 23.04 -2.32 -2.47
C PHE A 619 23.01 -0.78 -2.60
N MET A 620 21.83 -0.17 -2.43
CA MET A 620 21.65 1.28 -2.53
C MET A 620 22.37 2.05 -1.40
N ASN A 621 22.41 1.50 -0.19
CA ASN A 621 23.08 2.10 0.95
C ASN A 621 24.60 2.06 0.80
N THR A 622 25.13 1.01 0.18
CA THR A 622 26.56 0.89 -0.14
C THR A 622 26.98 1.88 -1.23
N ARG A 623 26.10 2.19 -2.19
CA ARG A 623 26.35 3.08 -3.32
C ARG A 623 25.51 4.36 -3.24
N LYS A 624 25.94 5.33 -2.44
CA LYS A 624 25.18 6.58 -2.26
C LYS A 624 24.96 7.38 -3.55
N ASN A 625 25.80 7.19 -4.57
CA ASN A 625 25.67 7.83 -5.87
C ASN A 625 24.45 7.35 -6.68
N VAL A 626 23.69 6.33 -6.24
CA VAL A 626 22.50 5.86 -6.98
C VAL A 626 21.25 6.69 -6.67
N PHE A 627 21.23 7.43 -5.57
CA PHE A 627 20.13 8.33 -5.22
C PHE A 627 20.18 9.62 -6.06
N THR A 628 19.02 10.21 -6.33
CA THR A 628 18.88 11.49 -7.05
C THR A 628 18.12 12.49 -6.20
N SER A 629 18.37 13.79 -6.40
CA SER A 629 17.73 14.85 -5.61
C SER A 629 16.38 15.27 -6.17
N THR A 630 16.16 15.15 -7.49
CA THR A 630 14.88 15.42 -8.16
C THR A 630 14.44 14.26 -9.06
N TYR A 631 13.16 14.23 -9.43
CA TYR A 631 12.64 13.24 -10.37
C TYR A 631 13.21 13.45 -11.77
N GLU A 632 13.37 14.70 -12.20
CA GLU A 632 13.92 15.06 -13.52
C GLU A 632 15.36 14.54 -13.68
N GLU A 633 16.19 14.67 -12.65
CA GLU A 633 17.56 14.12 -12.63
C GLU A 633 17.55 12.60 -12.80
N GLY A 634 16.70 11.88 -12.04
CA GLY A 634 16.58 10.43 -12.14
C GLY A 634 16.08 9.95 -13.50
N ILE A 635 15.11 10.64 -14.08
CA ILE A 635 14.59 10.35 -15.42
C ILE A 635 15.68 10.57 -16.48
N GLN A 636 16.40 11.70 -16.40
CA GLN A 636 17.48 12.01 -17.34
C GLN A 636 18.60 10.97 -17.24
N ARG A 637 18.97 10.56 -16.03
CA ARG A 637 19.97 9.52 -15.79
C ARG A 637 19.58 8.19 -16.42
N VAL A 638 18.31 7.76 -16.32
CA VAL A 638 17.82 6.55 -17.03
C VAL A 638 17.99 6.69 -18.54
N ARG A 639 17.65 7.86 -19.09
CA ARG A 639 17.75 8.14 -20.54
C ARG A 639 19.20 8.11 -21.03
N GLU A 640 20.13 8.63 -20.26
CA GLU A 640 21.55 8.75 -20.62
C GLU A 640 22.34 7.45 -20.41
N SER A 641 21.99 6.66 -19.39
CA SER A 641 22.76 5.48 -18.96
C SER A 641 22.68 4.26 -19.91
N LYS A 642 22.09 4.40 -21.10
CA LYS A 642 21.98 3.34 -22.14
C LYS A 642 21.49 1.97 -21.60
N GLY A 643 20.57 1.98 -20.63
CA GLY A 643 20.02 0.76 -20.01
C GLY A 643 20.81 0.20 -18.83
N LYS A 644 21.84 0.89 -18.35
CA LYS A 644 22.65 0.51 -17.16
C LYS A 644 22.19 1.15 -15.85
N TYR A 645 21.11 1.92 -15.87
CA TYR A 645 20.49 2.49 -14.67
C TYR A 645 18.97 2.34 -14.74
N ALA A 646 18.38 1.89 -13.64
CA ALA A 646 16.95 1.78 -13.43
C ALA A 646 16.53 2.69 -12.28
N PHE A 647 15.43 3.42 -12.44
CA PHE A 647 14.97 4.37 -11.44
C PHE A 647 13.66 3.90 -10.82
N LEU A 648 13.64 3.81 -9.49
CA LEU A 648 12.49 3.36 -8.73
C LEU A 648 11.66 4.57 -8.30
N MET A 649 10.46 4.67 -8.83
CA MET A 649 9.55 5.81 -8.59
C MET A 649 8.09 5.35 -8.53
N GLU A 650 7.22 6.25 -8.11
CA GLU A 650 5.77 5.99 -8.09
C GLU A 650 5.22 5.74 -9.51
N SER A 651 4.33 4.75 -9.63
CA SER A 651 3.84 4.23 -10.90
C SER A 651 3.14 5.29 -11.74
N THR A 652 2.40 6.19 -11.10
CA THR A 652 1.67 7.29 -11.74
C THR A 652 2.61 8.25 -12.47
N LYS A 653 3.74 8.60 -11.87
CA LYS A 653 4.79 9.42 -12.50
C LYS A 653 5.48 8.64 -13.63
N ASN A 654 5.77 7.36 -13.43
CA ASN A 654 6.38 6.52 -14.46
C ASN A 654 5.50 6.41 -15.71
N ASP A 655 4.22 6.08 -15.52
CA ASP A 655 3.22 5.96 -16.58
C ASP A 655 3.06 7.30 -17.33
N TYR A 656 3.08 8.43 -16.62
CA TYR A 656 3.08 9.76 -17.24
C TYR A 656 4.29 10.01 -18.13
N ILE A 657 5.50 9.74 -17.64
CA ILE A 657 6.75 10.04 -18.36
C ILE A 657 6.92 9.14 -19.59
N ASN A 658 6.40 7.91 -19.54
CA ASN A 658 6.40 6.99 -20.68
C ASN A 658 5.59 7.53 -21.87
N GLU A 659 4.57 8.35 -21.61
CA GLU A 659 3.71 8.98 -22.63
C GLU A 659 4.21 10.36 -23.10
N ARG A 660 5.41 10.78 -22.67
CA ARG A 660 6.05 12.06 -23.03
C ARG A 660 7.25 11.88 -23.96
N ARG A 661 7.46 12.86 -24.85
CA ARG A 661 8.63 12.82 -25.74
C ARG A 661 9.93 12.83 -24.92
N PRO A 662 10.96 12.05 -25.33
CA PRO A 662 11.09 11.31 -26.59
C PRO A 662 10.63 9.83 -26.54
N CYS A 663 9.70 9.44 -25.65
CA CYS A 663 9.09 8.09 -25.61
C CYS A 663 10.10 6.93 -25.45
N ASN A 664 11.22 7.21 -24.78
CA ASN A 664 12.38 6.33 -24.68
C ASN A 664 12.50 5.63 -23.32
N THR A 665 11.50 5.77 -22.46
CA THR A 665 11.40 5.07 -21.18
C THR A 665 10.30 4.02 -21.25
N MET A 666 10.36 3.03 -20.36
CA MET A 666 9.28 2.08 -20.16
C MET A 666 9.22 1.62 -18.70
N LYS A 667 8.00 1.29 -18.26
CA LYS A 667 7.76 0.59 -17.00
C LYS A 667 7.95 -0.91 -17.17
N VAL A 668 8.62 -1.53 -16.22
CA VAL A 668 8.78 -3.00 -16.17
C VAL A 668 8.22 -3.58 -14.88
N GLY A 669 7.61 -4.76 -14.99
CA GLY A 669 6.98 -5.46 -13.88
C GLY A 669 5.69 -4.80 -13.37
N GLY A 670 5.12 -5.44 -12.35
CA GLY A 670 4.02 -4.87 -11.57
C GLY A 670 4.52 -3.87 -10.51
N ASN A 671 3.58 -3.24 -9.81
CA ASN A 671 3.92 -2.40 -8.67
C ASN A 671 4.44 -3.27 -7.50
N LEU A 672 5.48 -2.78 -6.81
CA LEU A 672 6.14 -3.50 -5.71
C LEU A 672 5.38 -3.43 -4.39
N ASP A 673 4.51 -2.41 -4.26
CA ASP A 673 3.64 -2.17 -3.12
C ASP A 673 2.28 -1.61 -3.58
N ALA A 674 1.35 -1.50 -2.64
CA ALA A 674 0.04 -0.87 -2.84
C ALA A 674 -0.07 0.37 -1.95
N LYS A 675 -0.02 1.54 -2.57
CA LYS A 675 -0.10 2.87 -1.97
C LYS A 675 -1.23 3.67 -2.61
N GLY A 676 -1.49 4.85 -2.05
CA GLY A 676 -2.40 5.80 -2.67
C GLY A 676 -2.11 7.23 -2.26
N TYR A 677 -2.52 8.17 -3.10
CA TYR A 677 -2.59 9.58 -2.76
C TYR A 677 -3.93 9.89 -2.10
N GLY A 678 -3.88 10.64 -1.02
CA GLY A 678 -5.05 11.14 -0.30
C GLY A 678 -4.98 12.65 -0.12
N VAL A 679 -6.13 13.26 0.12
CA VAL A 679 -6.19 14.67 0.53
C VAL A 679 -5.84 14.73 2.01
N GLY A 680 -4.82 15.54 2.36
CA GLY A 680 -4.40 15.72 3.74
C GLY A 680 -5.18 16.85 4.42
N THR A 681 -5.58 16.65 5.67
CA THR A 681 -6.21 17.67 6.52
C THR A 681 -5.52 17.71 7.89
N PRO A 682 -5.56 18.85 8.62
CA PRO A 682 -5.12 18.89 10.01
C PRO A 682 -5.84 17.82 10.83
N LEU A 683 -5.13 17.27 11.83
CA LEU A 683 -5.65 16.20 12.68
C LEU A 683 -6.93 16.66 13.40
N GLY A 684 -8.01 15.90 13.30
CA GLY A 684 -9.31 16.24 13.91
C GLY A 684 -10.14 17.28 13.12
N SER A 685 -9.71 17.68 11.91
CA SER A 685 -10.44 18.67 11.10
C SER A 685 -11.85 18.21 10.75
N SER A 686 -12.83 19.09 10.94
CA SER A 686 -14.23 18.88 10.55
C SER A 686 -14.43 18.72 9.03
N LEU A 687 -13.45 19.13 8.22
CA LEU A 687 -13.49 19.02 6.76
C LEU A 687 -13.30 17.58 6.28
N ARG A 688 -12.59 16.75 7.07
CA ARG A 688 -12.14 15.41 6.64
C ARG A 688 -13.29 14.55 6.16
N ASP A 689 -14.35 14.44 6.95
CA ASP A 689 -15.45 13.52 6.65
C ASP A 689 -16.23 13.94 5.40
N GLN A 690 -16.39 15.24 5.16
CA GLN A 690 -17.06 15.77 3.97
C GLN A 690 -16.22 15.56 2.71
N LEU A 691 -14.92 15.86 2.80
CA LEU A 691 -13.97 15.61 1.71
C LEU A 691 -13.88 14.12 1.40
N ASN A 692 -13.92 13.28 2.43
CA ASN A 692 -13.90 11.84 2.28
C ASN A 692 -15.15 11.33 1.52
N LEU A 693 -16.33 11.83 1.87
CA LEU A 693 -17.57 11.51 1.15
C LEU A 693 -17.55 12.06 -0.29
N ALA A 694 -17.01 13.26 -0.51
CA ALA A 694 -16.87 13.83 -1.85
C ALA A 694 -15.94 12.99 -2.73
N VAL A 695 -14.75 12.61 -2.23
CA VAL A 695 -13.80 11.74 -2.94
C VAL A 695 -14.41 10.37 -3.27
N LEU A 696 -15.18 9.79 -2.35
CA LEU A 696 -15.91 8.55 -2.61
C LEU A 696 -16.96 8.71 -3.72
N SER A 697 -17.75 9.79 -3.67
CA SER A 697 -18.72 10.11 -4.73
C SER A 697 -18.05 10.28 -6.10
N PHE A 698 -16.89 10.94 -6.18
CA PHE A 698 -16.15 11.10 -7.44
C PHE A 698 -15.56 9.79 -7.96
N LYS A 699 -15.24 8.85 -7.05
CA LYS A 699 -14.80 7.51 -7.41
C LYS A 699 -15.95 6.67 -7.96
N GLU A 700 -17.12 6.72 -7.32
CA GLU A 700 -18.34 6.00 -7.74
C GLU A 700 -18.88 6.51 -9.09
N ASN A 701 -18.86 7.83 -9.30
CA ASN A 701 -19.31 8.46 -10.54
C ASN A 701 -18.31 8.32 -11.71
N GLY A 702 -17.06 7.87 -11.44
CA GLY A 702 -16.01 7.78 -12.45
C GLY A 702 -15.33 9.11 -12.81
N ASP A 703 -15.58 10.19 -12.06
CA ASP A 703 -14.97 11.51 -12.28
C ASP A 703 -13.45 11.48 -12.14
N LEU A 704 -12.92 10.74 -11.15
CA LEU A 704 -11.48 10.60 -10.95
C LEU A 704 -10.81 9.87 -12.12
N ALA A 705 -11.46 8.85 -12.68
CA ALA A 705 -10.98 8.13 -13.87
C ALA A 705 -10.99 9.04 -15.12
N ARG A 706 -12.02 9.87 -15.28
CA ARG A 706 -12.10 10.88 -16.34
C ARG A 706 -10.96 11.91 -16.24
N LEU A 707 -10.69 12.42 -15.03
CA LEU A 707 -9.56 13.32 -14.80
C LEU A 707 -8.21 12.65 -15.08
N GLN A 708 -8.05 11.38 -14.68
CA GLN A 708 -6.82 10.63 -14.96
C GLN A 708 -6.60 10.46 -16.47
N ASN A 709 -7.64 10.09 -17.23
CA ASN A 709 -7.55 9.96 -18.69
C ASN A 709 -7.17 11.29 -19.37
N LYS A 710 -7.79 12.39 -18.95
CA LYS A 710 -7.51 13.74 -19.46
C LYS A 710 -6.04 14.13 -19.31
N TRP A 711 -5.43 13.86 -18.15
CA TRP A 711 -4.08 14.34 -17.84
C TRP A 711 -2.96 13.37 -18.22
N TRP A 712 -3.22 12.06 -18.30
CA TRP A 712 -2.22 11.06 -18.70
C TRP A 712 -2.30 10.66 -20.17
N TYR A 713 -3.49 10.31 -20.67
CA TYR A 713 -3.63 9.63 -21.97
C TYR A 713 -4.09 10.56 -23.10
N ASP A 714 -5.07 11.44 -22.85
CA ASP A 714 -5.59 12.35 -23.89
C ASP A 714 -4.53 13.39 -24.31
N ARG A 715 -3.67 13.77 -23.37
CA ARG A 715 -2.53 14.68 -23.58
C ARG A 715 -1.21 13.94 -23.84
N SER A 716 -1.26 12.66 -24.24
CA SER A 716 -0.07 11.88 -24.60
C SER A 716 0.63 12.50 -25.82
N GLU A 717 1.93 12.69 -25.71
CA GLU A 717 2.79 13.16 -26.82
C GLU A 717 3.36 11.97 -27.60
N CYS A 718 3.40 10.81 -26.95
CA CYS A 718 3.79 9.53 -27.50
C CYS A 718 2.59 8.81 -28.10
N LYS A 719 1.95 9.40 -29.11
CA LYS A 719 0.91 8.66 -29.85
C LYS A 719 1.55 7.40 -30.43
N THR A 720 1.04 6.24 -30.04
CA THR A 720 1.33 4.91 -30.62
C THR A 720 1.18 4.87 -32.15
N GLY A 721 0.61 5.92 -32.74
CA GLY A 721 0.50 6.17 -34.18
C GLY A 721 1.79 6.52 -34.93
N ASP A 722 2.86 7.05 -34.31
CA ASP A 722 4.12 7.27 -35.08
C ASP A 722 4.99 6.00 -35.18
N ALA A 723 4.60 4.91 -34.51
CA ALA A 723 5.19 3.59 -34.67
C ALA A 723 4.30 2.61 -35.48
N ASN A 724 3.00 2.92 -35.63
CA ASN A 724 2.02 2.07 -36.32
C ASN A 724 1.36 2.74 -37.55
N LYS A 725 1.58 4.04 -37.82
CA LYS A 725 1.32 4.67 -39.12
C LYS A 725 2.62 4.76 -39.92
N GLU A 726 3.17 3.60 -40.19
CA GLU A 726 3.64 3.25 -41.51
C GLU A 726 3.70 1.74 -41.48
N SER A 727 2.60 1.13 -41.90
CA SER A 727 2.62 -0.07 -42.72
C SER A 727 3.38 0.22 -44.03
N THR A 728 4.59 0.78 -43.93
CA THR A 728 5.59 0.59 -44.96
C THR A 728 5.82 -0.91 -44.95
N GLN A 729 5.54 -1.51 -46.09
CA GLN A 729 5.94 -2.88 -46.38
C GLN A 729 7.36 -3.04 -45.83
N ASN A 730 7.58 -3.96 -44.89
CA ASN A 730 8.89 -4.14 -44.28
C ASN A 730 9.87 -4.52 -45.39
N GLU A 731 10.54 -3.54 -45.98
CA GLU A 731 11.53 -3.76 -47.03
C GLU A 731 12.66 -4.59 -46.42
N LEU A 732 13.07 -5.66 -47.11
CA LEU A 732 14.23 -6.41 -46.68
C LEU A 732 15.46 -5.52 -46.77
N THR A 733 15.96 -5.09 -45.62
CA THR A 733 17.20 -4.29 -45.56
C THR A 733 18.42 -5.14 -45.94
N LEU A 734 19.43 -4.51 -46.55
CA LEU A 734 20.70 -5.15 -46.89
C LEU A 734 21.34 -5.83 -45.66
N SER A 735 21.15 -5.28 -44.45
CA SER A 735 21.64 -5.87 -43.20
C SER A 735 21.08 -7.26 -42.91
N ASN A 736 19.86 -7.57 -43.37
CA ASN A 736 19.23 -8.88 -43.15
C ASN A 736 19.84 -9.98 -44.05
N VAL A 737 20.36 -9.59 -45.23
CA VAL A 737 20.85 -10.51 -46.27
C VAL A 737 22.37 -10.42 -46.47
N ALA A 738 23.06 -9.49 -45.79
CA ALA A 738 24.50 -9.24 -45.93
C ALA A 738 25.35 -10.51 -45.75
N GLY A 739 25.00 -11.40 -44.82
CA GLY A 739 25.72 -12.65 -44.61
C GLY A 739 25.72 -13.59 -45.82
N CYS A 740 24.66 -13.58 -46.64
CA CYS A 740 24.61 -14.38 -47.87
C CYS A 740 25.66 -13.90 -48.89
N PHE A 741 25.86 -12.58 -49.01
CA PHE A 741 26.88 -12.01 -49.89
C PHE A 741 28.30 -12.34 -49.40
N TYR A 742 28.54 -12.33 -48.09
CA TYR A 742 29.84 -12.71 -47.54
C TYR A 742 30.18 -14.18 -47.81
N ILE A 743 29.21 -15.09 -47.69
CA ILE A 743 29.41 -16.52 -48.02
C ILE A 743 29.71 -16.69 -49.51
N LEU A 744 29.01 -15.97 -50.38
CA LEU A 744 29.25 -16.02 -51.83
C LEU A 744 30.67 -15.56 -52.18
N ILE A 745 31.10 -14.40 -51.68
CA ILE A 745 32.45 -13.87 -51.94
C ILE A 745 33.51 -14.82 -51.38
N GLY A 746 33.33 -15.32 -50.15
CA GLY A 746 34.24 -16.29 -49.54
C GLY A 746 34.35 -17.57 -50.36
N GLY A 747 33.22 -18.08 -50.87
CA GLY A 747 33.18 -19.26 -51.73
C GLY A 747 33.92 -19.08 -53.06
N LEU A 748 33.75 -17.93 -53.72
CA LEU A 748 34.46 -17.60 -54.97
C LEU A 748 35.98 -17.50 -54.75
N VAL A 749 36.41 -16.85 -53.66
CA VAL A 749 37.84 -16.75 -53.32
C VAL A 749 38.42 -18.13 -53.02
N LEU A 750 37.70 -18.95 -52.24
CA LEU A 750 38.14 -20.31 -51.94
C LEU A 750 38.26 -21.16 -53.21
N ALA A 751 37.28 -21.09 -54.11
CA ALA A 751 37.32 -21.79 -55.39
C ALA A 751 38.53 -21.37 -56.25
N MET A 752 38.83 -20.06 -56.31
CA MET A 752 40.01 -19.54 -57.00
C MET A 752 41.32 -20.04 -56.39
N VAL A 753 41.42 -20.09 -55.05
CA VAL A 753 42.59 -20.62 -54.35
C VAL A 753 42.77 -22.11 -54.62
N VAL A 754 41.70 -22.90 -54.54
CA VAL A 754 41.74 -24.35 -54.83
C VAL A 754 42.15 -24.59 -56.28
N ALA A 755 41.58 -23.87 -57.24
CA ALA A 755 41.97 -23.97 -58.65
C ALA A 755 43.45 -23.63 -58.86
N LEU A 756 43.97 -22.60 -58.19
CA LEU A 756 45.37 -22.23 -58.25
C LEU A 756 46.28 -23.30 -57.62
N LEU A 757 45.87 -23.88 -56.48
CA LEU A 757 46.59 -24.97 -55.83
C LEU A 757 46.59 -26.24 -56.68
N GLU A 758 45.46 -26.62 -57.29
CA GLU A 758 45.37 -27.74 -58.23
C GLU A 758 46.25 -27.52 -59.46
N PHE A 759 46.21 -26.31 -60.01
CA PHE A 759 47.07 -25.92 -61.12
C PHE A 759 48.55 -26.04 -60.75
N CYS A 760 48.94 -25.54 -59.57
CA CYS A 760 50.30 -25.66 -59.05
C CYS A 760 50.71 -27.12 -58.79
N TYR A 761 49.83 -27.92 -58.19
CA TYR A 761 50.08 -29.32 -57.87
C TYR A 761 50.23 -30.17 -59.13
N LYS A 762 49.30 -30.06 -60.09
CA LYS A 762 49.38 -30.76 -61.37
C LYS A 762 50.60 -30.32 -62.17
N SER A 763 50.94 -29.03 -62.15
CA SER A 763 52.14 -28.52 -62.83
C SER A 763 53.43 -29.06 -62.21
N ARG A 764 53.50 -29.22 -60.87
CA ARG A 764 54.63 -29.89 -60.21
C ARG A 764 54.74 -31.38 -60.56
N LEU A 765 53.62 -32.11 -60.52
CA LEU A 765 53.60 -33.53 -60.84
C LEU A 765 54.08 -33.80 -62.28
N GLU A 766 53.68 -32.92 -63.21
CA GLU A 766 54.02 -33.01 -64.63
C GLU A 766 55.44 -32.53 -64.93
N ALA A 767 55.95 -31.51 -64.22
CA ALA A 767 57.36 -31.12 -64.26
C ALA A 767 58.27 -32.28 -63.77
N THR A 768 57.82 -33.02 -62.75
CA THR A 768 58.52 -34.20 -62.23
C THR A 768 58.49 -35.37 -63.23
N ARG A 769 57.36 -35.58 -63.93
CA ARG A 769 57.24 -36.60 -64.99
C ARG A 769 58.04 -36.26 -66.26
N SER A 770 58.11 -34.99 -66.64
CA SER A 770 58.76 -34.53 -67.88
C SER A 770 60.21 -34.06 -67.70
N LYS A 771 60.77 -34.13 -66.47
CA LYS A 771 62.14 -33.68 -66.12
C LYS A 771 62.45 -32.23 -66.53
N THR A 772 61.49 -31.33 -66.36
CA THR A 772 61.64 -29.89 -66.67
C THR A 772 61.50 -29.03 -65.41
N THR A 773 61.98 -27.79 -65.46
CA THR A 773 61.87 -26.81 -64.37
C THR A 773 60.42 -26.39 -64.13
N MET A 774 60.01 -26.28 -62.86
CA MET A 774 58.63 -25.96 -62.45
C MET A 774 58.07 -24.68 -63.11
N TYR A 775 58.93 -23.69 -63.34
CA TYR A 775 58.58 -22.44 -64.01
C TYR A 775 58.18 -22.64 -65.49
N ASP A 776 58.90 -23.49 -66.21
CA ASP A 776 58.64 -23.74 -67.63
C ASP A 776 57.39 -24.60 -67.85
N ALA A 777 57.16 -25.58 -66.96
CA ALA A 777 55.92 -26.37 -66.95
C ALA A 777 54.68 -25.52 -66.64
N MET A 778 54.77 -24.59 -65.67
CA MET A 778 53.69 -23.65 -65.37
C MET A 778 53.43 -22.69 -66.54
N LYS A 779 54.48 -22.12 -67.15
CA LYS A 779 54.35 -21.20 -68.28
C LYS A 779 53.71 -21.87 -69.51
N ALA A 780 54.10 -23.11 -69.81
CA ALA A 780 53.49 -23.88 -70.90
C ALA A 780 51.99 -24.14 -70.65
N LYS A 781 51.61 -24.43 -69.39
CA LYS A 781 50.23 -24.75 -69.02
C LYS A 781 49.33 -23.53 -68.88
N VAL A 782 49.84 -22.40 -68.39
CA VAL A 782 49.14 -21.10 -68.43
C VAL A 782 48.87 -20.72 -69.89
N ARG A 783 49.87 -20.89 -70.76
CA ARG A 783 49.70 -20.66 -72.20
C ARG A 783 48.64 -21.59 -72.78
N MET A 784 48.70 -22.89 -72.48
CA MET A 784 47.70 -23.87 -72.93
C MET A 784 46.28 -23.59 -72.40
N SER A 785 46.15 -23.11 -71.17
CA SER A 785 44.85 -22.76 -70.57
C SER A 785 44.25 -21.47 -71.14
N ILE A 786 45.09 -20.56 -71.68
CA ILE A 786 44.67 -19.31 -72.31
C ILE A 786 44.45 -19.47 -73.83
N THR A 787 45.28 -20.29 -74.51
CA THR A 787 45.28 -20.42 -75.98
C THR A 787 44.76 -21.76 -76.50
N GLY A 788 44.43 -22.72 -75.61
CA GLY A 788 43.80 -24.01 -75.97
C GLY A 788 44.65 -24.98 -76.79
N THR A 789 45.96 -24.74 -76.96
CA THR A 789 46.83 -25.48 -77.89
C THR A 789 48.05 -26.08 -77.20
N GLN A 790 48.26 -27.40 -77.36
CA GLN A 790 49.40 -28.15 -76.84
C GLN A 790 50.50 -28.21 -77.91
N SER A 791 51.68 -27.62 -77.67
CA SER A 791 52.85 -27.81 -78.53
C SER A 791 53.66 -28.99 -78.02
N GLY A 792 53.78 -30.06 -78.83
CA GLY A 792 54.63 -31.20 -78.54
C GLY A 792 56.10 -30.84 -78.75
N SER A 793 56.93 -31.08 -77.74
CA SER A 793 58.39 -31.02 -77.84
C SER A 793 59.00 -32.39 -77.53
N GLY A 794 59.51 -33.05 -78.57
CA GLY A 794 60.38 -34.23 -78.50
C GLY A 794 61.09 -34.40 -79.85
N PRO A 795 62.42 -34.59 -79.90
CA PRO A 795 63.18 -34.52 -81.14
C PRO A 795 63.22 -35.85 -81.90
N GLY A 796 63.04 -35.78 -83.22
CA GLY A 796 63.59 -36.74 -84.19
C GLY A 796 62.64 -37.80 -84.74
N ARG A 797 62.12 -37.58 -85.95
CA ARG A 797 62.56 -38.26 -87.19
C ARG A 797 61.65 -37.87 -88.35
N ASN A 798 62.26 -37.37 -89.42
CA ASN A 798 61.66 -37.18 -90.73
C ASN A 798 61.05 -38.49 -91.25
N LEU A 799 59.84 -38.40 -91.81
CA LEU A 799 59.43 -39.02 -93.08
C LEU A 799 58.10 -38.38 -93.51
N GLY A 800 58.07 -37.86 -94.73
CA GLY A 800 57.03 -36.97 -95.24
C GLY A 800 55.74 -37.66 -95.70
N GLY A 801 54.76 -36.84 -96.09
CA GLY A 801 53.54 -37.28 -96.76
C GLY A 801 52.38 -36.33 -96.50
N HIS A 802 52.01 -35.56 -97.52
CA HIS A 802 50.85 -34.68 -97.61
C HIS A 802 49.51 -35.34 -97.20
N GLY A 803 48.58 -34.53 -96.70
CA GLY A 803 47.14 -34.80 -96.77
C GLY A 803 46.35 -34.31 -95.56
N GLU A 804 45.78 -33.11 -95.66
CA GLU A 804 44.79 -32.56 -94.72
C GLU A 804 43.52 -33.41 -94.66
N GLU A 805 43.15 -33.94 -93.49
CA GLU A 805 41.76 -34.26 -93.16
C GLU A 805 41.41 -33.73 -91.77
N ARG A 806 40.75 -32.56 -91.74
CA ARG A 806 40.09 -31.99 -90.56
C ARG A 806 38.79 -32.76 -90.31
N ALA A 807 38.81 -33.69 -89.37
CA ALA A 807 37.58 -34.23 -88.77
C ALA A 807 36.94 -33.16 -87.85
N ARG A 808 35.83 -32.57 -88.30
CA ARG A 808 34.94 -31.76 -87.45
C ARG A 808 34.03 -32.70 -86.66
N PHE A 809 34.20 -32.74 -85.34
CA PHE A 809 33.16 -33.21 -84.43
C PHE A 809 32.10 -32.09 -84.28
N HIS A 810 30.91 -32.31 -84.82
CA HIS A 810 29.73 -31.51 -84.51
C HIS A 810 29.04 -32.11 -83.27
N THR A 811 29.07 -31.38 -82.16
CA THR A 811 28.10 -31.50 -81.07
C THR A 811 26.92 -30.55 -81.34
N PRO A 812 25.66 -31.01 -81.26
CA PRO A 812 24.50 -30.15 -81.52
C PRO A 812 24.25 -29.20 -80.35
N GLY A 813 24.05 -27.92 -80.68
CA GLY A 813 23.65 -26.87 -79.72
C GLY A 813 22.16 -26.97 -79.36
N PRO A 814 21.75 -26.40 -78.21
CA PRO A 814 20.36 -26.45 -77.75
C PRO A 814 19.48 -25.52 -78.58
N HIS A 815 18.31 -26.04 -78.94
CA HIS A 815 17.25 -25.33 -79.64
C HIS A 815 16.79 -24.08 -78.86
N LEU A 816 16.99 -22.91 -79.46
CA LEU A 816 16.28 -21.68 -79.15
C LEU A 816 14.86 -21.78 -79.73
N ILE A 817 13.84 -21.82 -78.88
CA ILE A 817 12.45 -21.62 -79.28
C ILE A 817 12.17 -20.12 -79.16
N GLY A 818 11.94 -19.47 -80.31
CA GLY A 818 11.37 -18.12 -80.39
C GLY A 818 9.86 -18.13 -80.16
N PRO A 819 9.26 -16.97 -79.87
CA PRO A 819 7.91 -16.86 -79.34
C PRO A 819 6.87 -16.80 -80.46
N GLU A 820 5.84 -17.64 -80.38
CA GLU A 820 4.59 -17.46 -81.12
C GLU A 820 3.39 -17.78 -80.22
N PHE A 821 2.28 -17.10 -80.54
CA PHE A 821 0.93 -17.18 -80.00
C PHE A 821 0.60 -16.27 -78.81
N ILE A 822 0.27 -15.03 -79.18
CA ILE A 822 -0.81 -14.24 -78.56
C ILE A 822 -2.12 -14.90 -78.98
N ASP A 823 -2.91 -15.37 -78.03
CA ASP A 823 -4.37 -15.46 -78.20
C ASP A 823 -5.06 -15.15 -76.88
N ASP A 824 -5.68 -13.98 -76.84
CA ASP A 824 -6.61 -13.55 -75.80
C ASP A 824 -7.96 -14.24 -76.07
N ARG A 825 -8.48 -15.02 -75.11
CA ARG A 825 -9.85 -14.87 -74.59
C ARG A 825 -10.33 -16.01 -73.66
N ILE A 826 -11.09 -15.55 -72.65
CA ILE A 826 -12.23 -16.20 -71.98
C ILE A 826 -11.96 -16.96 -70.66
N SER A 827 -12.16 -16.18 -69.60
CA SER A 827 -13.15 -16.36 -68.50
C SER A 827 -12.79 -17.11 -67.22
N LEU A 828 -12.82 -16.29 -66.15
CA LEU A 828 -13.54 -16.42 -64.88
C LEU A 828 -13.22 -17.57 -63.90
N ASN A 829 -13.07 -17.11 -62.65
CA ASN A 829 -13.36 -17.76 -61.38
C ASN A 829 -12.31 -18.80 -60.94
N THR A 830 -11.75 -18.77 -59.74
CA THR A 830 -12.25 -18.35 -58.42
C THR A 830 -11.08 -18.09 -57.47
N HIS A 831 -11.33 -17.23 -56.48
CA HIS A 831 -10.68 -17.20 -55.17
C HIS A 831 -10.16 -18.56 -54.68
N THR A 832 -8.92 -18.61 -54.15
CA THR A 832 -8.64 -18.95 -52.75
C THR A 832 -7.19 -18.64 -52.39
N GLN A 833 -7.04 -17.77 -51.39
CA GLN A 833 -5.98 -17.61 -50.38
C GLN A 833 -4.72 -18.49 -50.47
N VAL A 834 -3.56 -17.83 -50.36
CA VAL A 834 -2.54 -18.14 -49.32
C VAL A 834 -2.18 -16.83 -48.64
#